data_AF-A0A9P1DLU0-F1
#
_entry.id   AF-A0A9P1DLU0-F1
#
_cell.length_a   1.000
_cell.length_b   1.000
_cell.length_c   1.000
_cell.angle_alpha   90.00
_cell.angle_beta   90.00
_cell.angle_gamma   90.00
#
_symmetry.space_group_name_H-M   'P 1'
#
loop_
_entity.id
_entity.type
_entity.pdbx_description
1 polymer ?
#
loop_
_entity_poly.entity_id
_entity_poly.type
_entity_poly.pdbx_seq_one_letter_code
_entity_poly.pdbx_strand_id
1 'polypeptide(L)'
;MDSVRGWSQIANICQQNMQPDKTALDICHACFRMCAATSVDTLNLHVDLLGDRTTSVSACADGLVKRLLLCTGDALCLRRPPKVLWHVLLHIMIVCTTWLFPCHSRWRKTSPSVEKLWACAVACRSLLWLSGQYNSGTARRVGQLLEPRFRWLLWRQIRPKDWGKQAMHATADELLHLQLLACSVQPHAGNLYGCHGMSPFVLYAWASRCSYYVGIASVERKQKRSTPGPACRWLEHMCGMFRTHTAESQKLRYKLMRRFRPEDTFFLVCRAGPEVRVRAMETLVIASRRPPCNVGRANTSRSSKVVPRQRNRPPKPFRPKPSNVGPFDSVEAELAVSNCLACRSPEPPSGLPQLNKPCDFESAYRLALRHLVAECGLLGPCDIYDPQHVSLLVRWLGRKNACIDWLLLEKKWKVKSGPATVVRFLGLLKGRRSHSLATRRLNSQLRLRKLPPIAGVSCAVPRMSCLNVFRRVLVRAVHSCSCWNDEEKSWLLSRIRLVPHGLKKHRSMCSAPLVSRQFCLEDMLSHDTDALVPCDAASHLVRVEKIWDVPIRPTVAEDNQVVRRAIRRCCHFLHIDHQIADIAAQDAVRSLCQDRCYMKEQHVWHATQNAYEDYTVDMSVNASEVLTPDDKDKKFMWKVPLLCYQWLLFKFAMLSPAWELSSFGLEDAEAWCQEVFRILLPTRLKAFLKIPKYTRIVPYYYGTVKSKCFTAGQTVGHICTKPAHSCLRKIVSFCKWPFRRRWRFIHRAWETVVRSMDTDEVWSLKDACHVMSSRMHVAGVSAGSCTCTRCGVEKPTSVALTADAGQFFEAVAPSQAISAAARCLSHYSTASGHTTVTVQKGPRRTSFLGGCAGNQDTWRLVVSFSELFLAFSACMFVGYVSLGRTIFRLKGLPIGGVLSKVATSIVLGEQEVAWQHSLRRRDALGFAATTPSWNREVARGRYVDDLLWVGLHGWTNACCLWKPGLTLLLPSYMVLEALAGQDGKKSKKDKAKKKKKRSTSTSSSKSDSTDSRAKSKRRSNGKRKAPEGAHILGQKDIEELQQFRRQAEIQKIRNEVLASIPSGPGASSKSAPTAKPDEMPGDTTAEALSPKTKKVVLAQSRILGQDSVSKRLLTDEVVSWVDVKAQLSGQSAQDVKSLCAQICEHAPRNKGDCITKIMEQLQNLD
;
A
#
# COMPACT_ATOMS: atom_id res chain seq x y z
N MET A 1 35.73 30.09 -30.20
CA MET A 1 35.67 28.68 -30.65
C MET A 1 36.55 27.77 -29.78
N ASP A 2 37.38 28.32 -28.91
CA ASP A 2 38.39 27.58 -28.10
C ASP A 2 37.81 26.70 -27.00
N SER A 3 36.58 26.96 -26.54
CA SER A 3 35.92 26.13 -25.52
C SER A 3 35.44 24.77 -26.04
N VAL A 4 35.22 24.62 -27.36
CA VAL A 4 34.73 23.36 -27.96
C VAL A 4 35.91 22.41 -28.25
N ARG A 5 37.08 22.93 -28.66
CA ARG A 5 38.32 22.14 -28.83
C ARG A 5 38.85 21.56 -27.50
N GLY A 6 38.83 22.35 -26.42
CA GLY A 6 39.25 21.84 -25.11
C GLY A 6 38.37 20.71 -24.58
N TRP A 7 37.06 20.72 -24.89
CA TRP A 7 36.13 19.68 -24.41
C TRP A 7 36.31 18.35 -25.15
N SER A 8 36.51 18.39 -26.47
CA SER A 8 36.80 17.17 -27.24
C SER A 8 38.13 16.56 -26.81
N GLN A 9 39.15 17.38 -26.52
CA GLN A 9 40.44 16.90 -26.03
C GLN A 9 40.34 16.22 -24.66
N ILE A 10 39.61 16.79 -23.70
CA ILE A 10 39.36 16.17 -22.37
C ILE A 10 38.62 14.84 -22.51
N ALA A 11 37.59 14.79 -23.36
CA ALA A 11 36.81 13.58 -23.60
C ALA A 11 37.66 12.47 -24.25
N ASN A 12 38.53 12.83 -25.21
CA ASN A 12 39.45 11.90 -25.86
C ASN A 12 40.47 11.34 -24.87
N ILE A 13 41.09 12.19 -24.04
CA ILE A 13 42.02 11.74 -22.98
C ILE A 13 41.29 10.80 -22.01
N CYS A 14 40.06 11.10 -21.62
CA CYS A 14 39.24 10.23 -20.77
C CYS A 14 39.01 8.86 -21.42
N GLN A 15 38.57 8.81 -22.68
CA GLN A 15 38.28 7.56 -23.39
C GLN A 15 39.53 6.68 -23.55
N GLN A 16 40.67 7.27 -23.90
CA GLN A 16 41.95 6.54 -24.06
C GLN A 16 42.44 5.89 -22.76
N ASN A 17 42.06 6.43 -21.60
CA ASN A 17 42.52 5.99 -20.28
C ASN A 17 41.45 5.23 -19.47
N MET A 18 40.35 4.82 -20.10
CA MET A 18 39.35 3.91 -19.50
C MET A 18 39.72 2.42 -19.66
N GLN A 19 40.88 2.11 -20.25
CA GLN A 19 41.36 0.75 -20.42
C GLN A 19 41.87 0.14 -19.10
N PRO A 20 41.64 -1.15 -18.86
CA PRO A 20 41.88 -1.77 -17.55
C PRO A 20 43.34 -2.08 -17.23
N ASP A 21 44.21 -2.03 -18.23
CA ASP A 21 45.66 -2.32 -18.22
C ASP A 21 46.54 -1.15 -17.74
N LYS A 22 45.98 0.07 -17.68
CA LYS A 22 46.73 1.27 -17.26
C LYS A 22 47.27 1.18 -15.82
N THR A 23 48.47 1.72 -15.59
CA THR A 23 49.09 1.83 -14.27
C THR A 23 48.50 2.99 -13.47
N ALA A 24 48.75 3.06 -12.15
CA ALA A 24 48.32 4.20 -11.34
C ALA A 24 48.97 5.53 -11.78
N LEU A 25 50.22 5.46 -12.27
CA LEU A 25 50.95 6.61 -12.81
C LEU A 25 50.25 7.13 -14.08
N ASP A 26 49.86 6.24 -15.00
CA ASP A 26 49.14 6.61 -16.22
C ASP A 26 47.84 7.36 -15.93
N ILE A 27 47.10 6.91 -14.91
CA ILE A 27 45.86 7.55 -14.47
C ILE A 27 46.11 8.95 -13.89
N CYS A 28 47.15 9.11 -13.06
CA CYS A 28 47.55 10.42 -12.53
C CYS A 28 47.95 11.38 -13.67
N HIS A 29 48.75 10.91 -14.63
CA HIS A 29 49.15 11.69 -15.81
C HIS A 29 47.96 12.05 -16.70
N ALA A 30 46.99 11.14 -16.88
CA ALA A 30 45.76 11.44 -17.60
C ALA A 30 44.96 12.56 -16.90
N CYS A 31 44.86 12.53 -15.57
CA CYS A 31 44.22 13.59 -14.79
C CYS A 31 44.92 14.95 -14.96
N PHE A 32 46.25 14.95 -14.93
CA PHE A 32 47.05 16.16 -15.18
C PHE A 32 46.80 16.71 -16.59
N ARG A 33 46.86 15.87 -17.63
CA ARG A 33 46.59 16.27 -19.02
C ARG A 33 45.18 16.82 -19.21
N MET A 34 44.18 16.27 -18.51
CA MET A 34 42.81 16.81 -18.52
C MET A 34 42.71 18.21 -17.89
N CYS A 35 43.52 18.51 -16.87
CA CYS A 35 43.61 19.85 -16.29
C CYS A 35 44.37 20.82 -17.22
N ALA A 36 45.48 20.40 -17.80
CA ALA A 36 46.28 21.21 -18.74
C ALA A 36 45.54 21.53 -20.04
N ALA A 37 44.64 20.64 -20.49
CA ALA A 37 43.79 20.88 -21.66
C ALA A 37 42.69 21.94 -21.43
N THR A 38 42.62 22.57 -20.24
CA THR A 38 41.69 23.68 -19.97
C THR A 38 42.33 25.03 -20.20
N SER A 39 41.62 25.91 -20.89
CA SER A 39 41.90 27.35 -20.99
C SER A 39 41.46 28.12 -19.73
N VAL A 40 41.60 27.52 -18.55
CA VAL A 40 41.32 28.16 -17.26
C VAL A 40 42.65 28.52 -16.63
N ASP A 41 43.01 29.81 -16.64
CA ASP A 41 44.34 30.31 -16.21
C ASP A 41 44.75 29.81 -14.82
N THR A 42 43.81 29.61 -13.89
CA THR A 42 44.08 29.10 -12.55
C THR A 42 44.44 27.61 -12.50
N LEU A 43 44.01 26.82 -13.48
CA LEU A 43 44.35 25.40 -13.66
C LEU A 43 45.62 25.18 -14.50
N ASN A 44 46.23 26.25 -15.02
CA ASN A 44 47.40 26.19 -15.88
C ASN A 44 48.64 25.78 -15.06
N LEU A 45 48.86 24.48 -14.95
CA LEU A 45 50.03 23.91 -14.29
C LEU A 45 51.23 24.07 -15.24
N HIS A 46 52.27 24.79 -14.82
CA HIS A 46 53.54 24.78 -15.54
C HIS A 46 53.99 23.32 -15.74
N VAL A 47 54.46 23.06 -16.96
CA VAL A 47 54.75 21.74 -17.54
C VAL A 47 55.92 21.03 -16.83
N ASP A 48 56.56 21.68 -15.85
CA ASP A 48 57.81 21.25 -15.22
C ASP A 48 57.70 19.93 -14.43
N LEU A 49 56.49 19.42 -14.14
CA LEU A 49 56.26 18.12 -13.51
C LEU A 49 56.09 16.95 -14.51
N LEU A 50 55.97 17.21 -15.81
CA LEU A 50 55.75 16.17 -16.84
C LEU A 50 57.05 15.68 -17.50
N GLY A 51 58.14 16.44 -17.39
CA GLY A 51 59.41 16.15 -18.06
C GLY A 51 60.22 15.02 -17.42
N ASP A 52 60.04 14.78 -16.12
CA ASP A 52 60.92 13.87 -15.38
C ASP A 52 60.16 12.62 -14.92
N ARG A 53 60.43 11.47 -15.57
CA ARG A 53 59.87 10.16 -15.21
C ARG A 53 60.25 9.69 -13.79
N THR A 54 61.08 10.45 -13.08
CA THR A 54 61.48 10.23 -11.68
C THR A 54 60.50 10.81 -10.65
N THR A 55 59.53 11.64 -11.04
CA THR A 55 58.56 12.21 -10.10
C THR A 55 57.61 11.16 -9.51
N SER A 56 57.58 11.04 -8.17
CA SER A 56 56.75 10.05 -7.50
C SER A 56 55.24 10.27 -7.76
N VAL A 57 54.50 9.18 -8.01
CA VAL A 57 53.03 9.19 -8.21
C VAL A 57 52.29 9.93 -7.09
N SER A 58 52.83 9.93 -5.87
CA SER A 58 52.26 10.66 -4.72
C SER A 58 52.43 12.18 -4.86
N ALA A 59 53.62 12.66 -5.25
CA ALA A 59 53.87 14.09 -5.41
C ALA A 59 52.97 14.70 -6.51
N CYS A 60 52.81 14.00 -7.64
CA CYS A 60 51.91 14.40 -8.72
C CYS A 60 50.44 14.51 -8.23
N ALA A 61 49.96 13.50 -7.50
CA ALA A 61 48.60 13.51 -6.97
C ALA A 61 48.37 14.60 -5.92
N ASP A 62 49.30 14.79 -4.97
CA ASP A 62 49.15 15.78 -3.90
C ASP A 62 49.17 17.22 -4.44
N GLY A 63 50.01 17.51 -5.45
CA GLY A 63 50.01 18.81 -6.15
C GLY A 63 48.68 19.09 -6.87
N LEU A 64 48.15 18.09 -7.57
CA LEU A 64 46.90 18.23 -8.32
C LEU A 64 45.68 18.36 -7.39
N VAL A 65 45.63 17.65 -6.26
CA VAL A 65 44.58 17.79 -5.25
C VAL A 65 44.51 19.22 -4.70
N LYS A 66 45.65 19.78 -4.28
CA LYS A 66 45.71 21.16 -3.76
C LYS A 66 45.19 22.17 -4.80
N ARG A 67 45.66 22.05 -6.04
CA ARG A 67 45.26 22.95 -7.13
C ARG A 67 43.77 22.84 -7.46
N LEU A 68 43.23 21.62 -7.59
CA LEU A 68 41.80 21.41 -7.87
C LEU A 68 40.89 21.97 -6.76
N LEU A 69 41.30 21.88 -5.49
CA LEU A 69 40.58 22.48 -4.38
C LEU A 69 40.61 24.02 -4.47
N LEU A 70 41.79 24.63 -4.64
CA LEU A 70 41.95 26.08 -4.76
C LEU A 70 41.12 26.64 -5.93
N CYS A 71 41.24 26.06 -7.13
CA CYS A 71 40.44 26.47 -8.28
C CYS A 71 38.93 26.32 -8.03
N THR A 72 38.51 25.34 -7.22
CA THR A 72 37.11 25.20 -6.83
C THR A 72 36.68 26.30 -5.87
N GLY A 73 37.53 26.69 -4.91
CA GLY A 73 37.28 27.83 -4.02
C GLY A 73 37.08 29.13 -4.80
N ASP A 74 38.00 29.45 -5.70
CA ASP A 74 37.89 30.61 -6.59
C ASP A 74 36.59 30.56 -7.40
N ALA A 75 36.26 29.40 -7.97
CA ALA A 75 35.04 29.21 -8.72
C ALA A 75 33.75 29.40 -7.89
N LEU A 76 33.78 29.14 -6.57
CA LEU A 76 32.66 29.41 -5.66
C LEU A 76 32.51 30.91 -5.38
N CYS A 77 33.60 31.65 -5.38
CA CYS A 77 33.62 33.10 -5.25
C CYS A 77 33.07 33.81 -6.51
N LEU A 78 33.25 33.22 -7.70
CA LEU A 78 32.76 33.76 -8.98
C LEU A 78 31.22 33.75 -9.11
N ARG A 79 30.70 34.71 -9.90
CA ARG A 79 29.24 34.87 -10.15
C ARG A 79 28.58 33.56 -10.61
N ARG A 80 29.26 32.82 -11.49
CA ARG A 80 28.87 31.50 -11.98
C ARG A 80 30.13 30.65 -12.05
N PRO A 81 30.14 29.44 -11.46
CA PRO A 81 31.28 28.55 -11.58
C PRO A 81 31.55 28.21 -13.06
N PRO A 82 32.82 28.13 -13.50
CA PRO A 82 33.16 27.75 -14.86
C PRO A 82 32.60 26.37 -15.20
N LYS A 83 31.86 26.25 -16.31
CA LYS A 83 31.35 24.95 -16.77
C LYS A 83 32.48 23.96 -17.08
N VAL A 84 33.63 24.46 -17.55
CA VAL A 84 34.79 23.64 -17.90
C VAL A 84 35.31 22.88 -16.68
N LEU A 85 35.44 23.55 -15.53
CA LEU A 85 35.86 22.94 -14.27
C LEU A 85 34.97 21.77 -13.86
N TRP A 86 33.64 21.90 -14.01
CA TRP A 86 32.71 20.80 -13.74
C TRP A 86 32.99 19.57 -14.62
N HIS A 87 33.27 19.77 -15.90
CA HIS A 87 33.53 18.65 -16.83
C HIS A 87 34.87 17.98 -16.54
N VAL A 88 35.93 18.74 -16.25
CA VAL A 88 37.22 18.17 -15.84
C VAL A 88 37.06 17.29 -14.60
N LEU A 89 36.42 17.81 -13.55
CA LEU A 89 36.18 17.06 -12.32
C LEU A 89 35.34 15.80 -12.57
N LEU A 90 34.35 15.86 -13.47
CA LEU A 90 33.55 14.71 -13.87
C LEU A 90 34.40 13.65 -14.59
N HIS A 91 35.23 14.05 -15.55
CA HIS A 91 36.07 13.11 -16.30
C HIS A 91 37.17 12.50 -15.44
N ILE A 92 37.82 13.29 -14.55
CA ILE A 92 38.75 12.76 -13.53
C ILE A 92 38.04 11.71 -12.66
N MET A 93 36.83 12.02 -12.18
CA MET A 93 36.04 11.07 -11.40
C MET A 93 35.74 9.80 -12.19
N ILE A 94 35.34 9.89 -13.46
CA ILE A 94 35.01 8.74 -14.32
C ILE A 94 36.24 7.85 -14.55
N VAL A 95 37.36 8.43 -14.96
CA VAL A 95 38.61 7.69 -15.22
C VAL A 95 39.07 6.97 -13.95
N CYS A 96 39.13 7.68 -12.83
CA CYS A 96 39.54 7.08 -11.56
C CYS A 96 38.54 6.01 -11.09
N THR A 97 37.22 6.23 -11.26
CA THR A 97 36.20 5.23 -10.86
C THR A 97 36.29 3.96 -11.71
N THR A 98 36.50 4.11 -13.02
CA THR A 98 36.62 2.98 -13.96
C THR A 98 37.86 2.15 -13.65
N TRP A 99 38.98 2.80 -13.34
CA TRP A 99 40.21 2.13 -12.94
C TRP A 99 40.12 1.49 -11.55
N LEU A 100 39.53 2.18 -10.57
CA LEU A 100 39.36 1.64 -9.20
C LEU A 100 38.36 0.47 -9.19
N PHE A 101 37.30 0.51 -10.00
CA PHE A 101 36.24 -0.50 -10.05
C PHE A 101 36.09 -1.12 -11.44
N PRO A 102 37.09 -1.88 -11.92
CA PRO A 102 37.01 -2.50 -13.24
C PRO A 102 35.83 -3.48 -13.32
N CYS A 103 35.17 -3.55 -14.47
CA CYS A 103 33.97 -4.39 -14.68
C CYS A 103 34.24 -5.89 -14.53
N HIS A 104 35.43 -6.34 -14.92
CA HIS A 104 35.86 -7.75 -14.90
C HIS A 104 36.43 -8.20 -13.55
N SER A 105 36.78 -7.28 -12.65
CA SER A 105 37.34 -7.64 -11.34
C SER A 105 36.25 -7.77 -10.27
N ARG A 106 36.35 -8.81 -9.43
CA ARG A 106 35.45 -8.99 -8.27
C ARG A 106 35.65 -7.88 -7.23
N TRP A 107 36.88 -7.42 -7.05
CA TRP A 107 37.24 -6.41 -6.06
C TRP A 107 37.68 -5.11 -6.72
N ARG A 108 38.03 -4.11 -5.90
CA ARG A 108 38.52 -2.81 -6.37
C ARG A 108 40.04 -2.81 -6.41
N LYS A 109 40.65 -2.08 -7.35
CA LYS A 109 42.07 -1.74 -7.27
C LYS A 109 42.31 -0.76 -6.11
N THR A 110 43.53 -0.71 -5.61
CA THR A 110 43.94 0.18 -4.52
C THR A 110 45.19 0.95 -4.94
N SER A 111 45.13 2.28 -4.88
CA SER A 111 46.28 3.16 -5.01
C SER A 111 45.97 4.43 -4.21
N PRO A 112 46.75 4.76 -3.16
CA PRO A 112 46.50 5.96 -2.36
C PRO A 112 46.41 7.22 -3.21
N SER A 113 47.30 7.39 -4.20
CA SER A 113 47.31 8.54 -5.12
C SER A 113 46.04 8.66 -5.94
N VAL A 114 45.56 7.57 -6.56
CA VAL A 114 44.33 7.56 -7.36
C VAL A 114 43.09 7.73 -6.47
N GLU A 115 43.08 7.12 -5.28
CA GLU A 115 42.01 7.28 -4.30
C GLU A 115 41.87 8.73 -3.82
N LYS A 116 43.01 9.41 -3.57
CA LYS A 116 43.07 10.84 -3.20
C LYS A 116 42.52 11.73 -4.31
N LEU A 117 42.98 11.55 -5.56
CA LEU A 117 42.50 12.31 -6.73
C LEU A 117 41.00 12.12 -6.94
N TRP A 118 40.54 10.89 -6.84
CA TRP A 118 39.12 10.57 -6.95
C TRP A 118 38.28 11.23 -5.85
N ALA A 119 38.74 11.17 -4.59
CA ALA A 119 38.07 11.82 -3.47
C ALA A 119 38.00 13.35 -3.66
N CYS A 120 39.09 13.97 -4.11
CA CYS A 120 39.16 15.39 -4.43
C CYS A 120 38.17 15.78 -5.54
N ALA A 121 38.17 15.04 -6.65
CA ALA A 121 37.26 15.28 -7.75
C ALA A 121 35.79 15.21 -7.30
N VAL A 122 35.45 14.22 -6.48
CA VAL A 122 34.10 14.07 -5.92
C VAL A 122 33.76 15.22 -4.96
N ALA A 123 34.66 15.60 -4.06
CA ALA A 123 34.43 16.67 -3.09
C ALA A 123 34.21 18.02 -3.79
N CYS A 124 35.10 18.40 -4.71
CA CYS A 124 34.98 19.63 -5.50
C CYS A 124 33.69 19.64 -6.32
N ARG A 125 33.36 18.54 -6.99
CA ARG A 125 32.12 18.41 -7.76
C ARG A 125 30.88 18.51 -6.87
N SER A 126 30.95 17.99 -5.65
CA SER A 126 29.84 18.07 -4.68
C SER A 126 29.60 19.49 -4.19
N LEU A 127 30.66 20.30 -4.02
CA LEU A 127 30.56 21.74 -3.74
C LEU A 127 29.91 22.51 -4.90
N LEU A 128 30.37 22.29 -6.13
CA LEU A 128 29.82 22.91 -7.34
C LEU A 128 28.35 22.51 -7.59
N TRP A 129 28.02 21.26 -7.30
CA TRP A 129 26.63 20.78 -7.37
C TRP A 129 25.77 21.51 -6.34
N LEU A 130 26.26 21.61 -5.10
CA LEU A 130 25.52 22.24 -4.02
C LEU A 130 25.28 23.73 -4.27
N SER A 131 26.28 24.45 -4.81
CA SER A 131 26.16 25.86 -5.17
C SER A 131 25.17 26.10 -6.32
N GLY A 132 25.12 25.19 -7.30
CA GLY A 132 24.18 25.27 -8.43
C GLY A 132 22.73 24.84 -8.13
N GLN A 133 22.46 24.20 -6.99
CA GLN A 133 21.20 23.50 -6.73
C GLN A 133 20.40 24.03 -5.53
N TYR A 134 20.41 25.35 -5.30
CA TYR A 134 19.65 25.98 -4.21
C TYR A 134 18.17 25.55 -4.15
N ASN A 135 17.50 25.34 -5.30
CA ASN A 135 16.08 24.97 -5.33
C ASN A 135 15.78 23.48 -5.12
N SER A 136 16.80 22.64 -5.04
CA SER A 136 16.63 21.22 -4.78
C SER A 136 16.38 20.95 -3.29
N GLY A 137 15.29 20.26 -2.98
CA GLY A 137 14.97 19.90 -1.59
C GLY A 137 15.99 18.97 -0.94
N THR A 138 16.73 18.17 -1.72
CA THR A 138 17.81 17.31 -1.21
C THR A 138 19.07 18.13 -0.96
N ALA A 139 19.47 18.97 -1.92
CA ALA A 139 20.62 19.86 -1.79
C ALA A 139 20.47 20.80 -0.60
N ARG A 140 19.28 21.38 -0.38
CA ARG A 140 19.02 22.19 0.82
C ARG A 140 19.21 21.42 2.12
N ARG A 141 18.73 20.18 2.21
CA ARG A 141 18.87 19.36 3.43
C ARG A 141 20.31 18.97 3.71
N VAL A 142 21.08 18.67 2.67
CA VAL A 142 22.51 18.36 2.77
C VAL A 142 23.29 19.62 3.14
N GLY A 143 23.07 20.74 2.44
CA GLY A 143 23.73 22.00 2.76
C GLY A 143 23.37 22.54 4.13
N GLN A 144 22.17 22.25 4.65
CA GLN A 144 21.80 22.55 6.04
C GLN A 144 22.62 21.81 7.09
N LEU A 145 23.37 20.77 6.73
CA LEU A 145 24.35 20.15 7.63
C LEU A 145 25.64 20.95 7.73
N LEU A 146 25.88 21.90 6.81
CA LEU A 146 27.00 22.85 6.82
C LEU A 146 26.70 24.06 7.72
N GLU A 147 27.72 24.84 8.07
CA GLU A 147 27.57 26.03 8.91
C GLU A 147 26.83 27.11 8.13
N PRO A 148 26.15 28.06 8.81
CA PRO A 148 25.53 29.22 8.15
C PRO A 148 26.46 29.90 7.15
N ARG A 149 27.71 30.23 7.56
CA ARG A 149 28.72 30.88 6.70
C ARG A 149 29.01 30.13 5.40
N PHE A 150 29.19 28.80 5.45
CA PHE A 150 29.44 28.00 4.26
C PHE A 150 28.23 27.96 3.32
N ARG A 151 27.01 28.03 3.86
CA ARG A 151 25.81 28.13 3.02
C ARG A 151 25.67 29.49 2.36
N TRP A 152 26.10 30.58 3.00
CA TRP A 152 26.14 31.92 2.39
C TRP A 152 27.11 31.98 1.20
N LEU A 153 28.23 31.25 1.29
CA LEU A 153 29.17 31.09 0.18
C LEU A 153 28.48 30.38 -0.99
N LEU A 154 27.91 29.20 -0.74
CA LEU A 154 27.32 28.33 -1.75
C LEU A 154 26.02 28.90 -2.36
N TRP A 155 25.19 29.56 -1.55
CA TRP A 155 23.86 30.04 -1.93
C TRP A 155 23.72 31.54 -1.77
N ARG A 156 23.94 32.23 -2.88
CA ARG A 156 23.78 33.68 -3.02
C ARG A 156 22.44 34.20 -2.53
N GLN A 157 21.38 33.39 -2.61
CA GLN A 157 20.01 33.77 -2.25
C GLN A 157 19.82 34.06 -0.76
N ILE A 158 20.73 33.58 0.09
CA ILE A 158 20.67 33.73 1.55
C ILE A 158 21.91 34.43 2.11
N ARG A 159 22.71 35.04 1.23
CA ARG A 159 23.95 35.73 1.58
C ARG A 159 23.64 37.06 2.29
N PRO A 160 24.33 37.39 3.40
CA PRO A 160 24.20 38.70 4.04
C PRO A 160 24.58 39.83 3.07
N LYS A 161 23.91 41.00 3.18
CA LYS A 161 24.14 42.13 2.28
C LYS A 161 25.53 42.76 2.49
N ASP A 162 26.02 42.77 3.72
CA ASP A 162 27.27 43.41 4.12
C ASP A 162 28.49 42.46 3.98
N TRP A 163 28.34 41.35 3.26
CA TRP A 163 29.38 40.33 3.15
C TRP A 163 30.34 40.63 1.98
N GLY A 164 31.49 41.23 2.33
CA GLY A 164 32.53 41.64 1.38
C GLY A 164 33.29 40.49 0.70
N LYS A 165 34.06 40.82 -0.35
CA LYS A 165 34.87 39.85 -1.12
C LYS A 165 35.90 39.12 -0.25
N GLN A 166 36.59 39.83 0.65
CA GLN A 166 37.64 39.26 1.50
C GLN A 166 37.07 38.18 2.45
N ALA A 167 35.94 38.47 3.11
CA ALA A 167 35.24 37.50 3.97
C ALA A 167 34.72 36.28 3.19
N MET A 168 34.32 36.48 1.92
CA MET A 168 33.91 35.39 1.03
C MET A 168 35.07 34.45 0.69
N HIS A 169 36.25 34.99 0.37
CA HIS A 169 37.45 34.18 0.10
C HIS A 169 37.92 33.43 1.36
N ALA A 170 38.01 34.11 2.51
CA ALA A 170 38.38 33.46 3.78
C ALA A 170 37.42 32.29 4.14
N THR A 171 36.11 32.47 3.94
CA THR A 171 35.12 31.41 4.16
C THR A 171 35.24 30.28 3.14
N ALA A 172 35.67 30.57 1.90
CA ALA A 172 35.94 29.56 0.90
C ALA A 172 37.13 28.70 1.30
N ASP A 173 38.20 29.31 1.80
CA ASP A 173 39.40 28.60 2.28
C ASP A 173 39.06 27.69 3.46
N GLU A 174 38.29 28.17 4.45
CA GLU A 174 37.82 27.34 5.56
C GLU A 174 36.98 26.13 5.10
N LEU A 175 36.09 26.34 4.12
CA LEU A 175 35.27 25.26 3.56
C LEU A 175 36.12 24.25 2.78
N LEU A 176 37.14 24.71 2.06
CA LEU A 176 38.10 23.87 1.36
C LEU A 176 38.94 23.06 2.35
N HIS A 177 39.41 23.66 3.44
CA HIS A 177 40.09 22.96 4.53
C HIS A 177 39.21 21.85 5.12
N LEU A 178 37.91 22.10 5.30
CA LEU A 178 36.97 21.08 5.74
C LEU A 178 36.84 19.91 4.73
N GLN A 179 36.83 20.20 3.42
CA GLN A 179 36.80 19.14 2.40
C GLN A 179 38.16 18.45 2.23
N LEU A 180 39.27 19.10 2.60
CA LEU A 180 40.60 18.53 2.55
C LEU A 180 40.71 17.29 3.46
N LEU A 181 39.97 17.26 4.57
CA LEU A 181 39.84 16.07 5.44
C LEU A 181 39.32 14.82 4.72
N ALA A 182 38.60 14.99 3.60
CA ALA A 182 38.15 13.87 2.78
C ALA A 182 39.23 13.35 1.82
N CYS A 183 40.22 14.18 1.50
CA CYS A 183 41.15 13.98 0.38
C CYS A 183 42.60 13.79 0.82
N SER A 184 42.96 14.28 2.01
CA SER A 184 44.32 14.18 2.56
C SER A 184 44.29 14.00 4.09
N VAL A 185 45.28 13.25 4.61
CA VAL A 185 45.51 13.09 6.04
C VAL A 185 46.32 14.30 6.52
N GLN A 186 45.76 15.08 7.43
CA GLN A 186 46.33 16.34 7.88
C GLN A 186 46.91 16.16 9.30
N PRO A 187 48.23 16.24 9.48
CA PRO A 187 48.89 15.89 10.75
C PRO A 187 48.51 16.81 11.92
N HIS A 188 47.91 17.99 11.67
CA HIS A 188 47.52 18.96 12.71
C HIS A 188 46.00 19.16 12.81
N ALA A 189 45.21 18.31 12.15
CA ALA A 189 43.75 18.44 12.13
C ALA A 189 43.12 18.33 13.54
N GLY A 190 43.75 17.60 14.46
CA GLY A 190 43.26 17.48 15.84
C GLY A 190 43.16 18.83 16.56
N ASN A 191 44.16 19.70 16.39
CA ASN A 191 44.18 21.01 17.04
C ASN A 191 43.18 21.98 16.41
N LEU A 192 43.11 21.98 15.07
CA LEU A 192 42.19 22.82 14.29
C LEU A 192 40.70 22.58 14.62
N TYR A 193 40.33 21.35 14.99
CA TYR A 193 38.94 20.97 15.28
C TYR A 193 38.70 20.64 16.76
N GLY A 194 39.56 21.13 17.67
CA GLY A 194 39.36 21.04 19.12
C GLY A 194 39.34 19.61 19.67
N CYS A 195 40.19 18.73 19.14
CA CYS A 195 40.32 17.32 19.52
C CYS A 195 41.52 17.03 20.41
N HIS A 196 42.23 18.06 20.93
CA HIS A 196 43.35 17.93 21.88
C HIS A 196 44.38 16.85 21.50
N GLY A 197 44.92 16.91 20.28
CA GLY A 197 45.90 15.93 19.78
C GLY A 197 45.32 14.61 19.24
N MET A 198 44.02 14.32 19.43
CA MET A 198 43.37 13.15 18.86
C MET A 198 42.89 13.38 17.42
N SER A 199 42.87 12.33 16.60
CA SER A 199 42.36 12.42 15.21
C SER A 199 40.87 12.78 15.19
N PRO A 200 40.47 13.83 14.46
CA PRO A 200 39.08 14.27 14.44
C PRO A 200 38.17 13.25 13.74
N PHE A 201 36.88 13.31 14.07
CA PHE A 201 35.83 12.64 13.32
C PHE A 201 35.11 13.64 12.43
N VAL A 202 34.58 13.15 11.31
CA VAL A 202 33.75 13.94 10.40
C VAL A 202 32.34 13.40 10.34
N LEU A 203 31.38 14.31 10.26
CA LEU A 203 30.03 14.04 9.80
C LEU A 203 30.01 14.28 8.29
N TYR A 204 29.68 13.25 7.51
CA TYR A 204 29.59 13.35 6.05
C TYR A 204 28.17 13.08 5.56
N ALA A 205 27.86 13.62 4.37
CA ALA A 205 26.64 13.34 3.64
C ALA A 205 26.96 12.67 2.31
N TRP A 206 26.29 11.54 2.03
CA TRP A 206 26.25 10.91 0.72
C TRP A 206 24.88 11.17 0.07
N ALA A 207 24.84 11.92 -1.02
CA ALA A 207 23.61 12.39 -1.61
C ALA A 207 23.48 12.05 -3.11
N SER A 208 22.23 12.06 -3.57
CA SER A 208 21.86 12.12 -4.99
C SER A 208 20.80 13.21 -5.16
N ARG A 209 20.27 13.38 -6.38
CA ARG A 209 19.20 14.36 -6.64
C ARG A 209 17.94 14.14 -5.78
N CYS A 210 17.64 12.92 -5.34
CA CYS A 210 16.38 12.60 -4.65
C CYS A 210 16.50 11.92 -3.28
N SER A 211 17.70 11.51 -2.85
CA SER A 211 17.93 10.84 -1.57
C SER A 211 19.27 11.26 -0.96
N TYR A 212 19.44 11.05 0.35
CA TYR A 212 20.72 11.24 1.02
C TYR A 212 20.87 10.31 2.23
N TYR A 213 22.12 10.02 2.55
CA TYR A 213 22.63 9.29 3.70
C TYR A 213 23.55 10.23 4.49
N VAL A 214 23.51 10.13 5.81
CA VAL A 214 24.42 10.82 6.73
C VAL A 214 25.23 9.75 7.44
N GLY A 215 26.52 9.95 7.60
CA GLY A 215 27.36 9.01 8.34
C GLY A 215 28.54 9.70 8.97
N ILE A 216 29.32 8.94 9.72
CA ILE A 216 30.53 9.43 10.37
C ILE A 216 31.76 8.62 9.98
N ALA A 217 32.92 9.26 10.00
CA ALA A 217 34.21 8.63 9.77
C ALA A 217 35.27 9.28 10.65
N SER A 218 36.22 8.52 11.18
CA SER A 218 37.47 9.11 11.66
C SER A 218 38.28 9.60 10.46
N VAL A 219 39.01 10.71 10.60
CA VAL A 219 39.90 11.22 9.55
C VAL A 219 41.06 10.25 9.31
N GLU A 220 41.57 9.62 10.36
CA GLU A 220 42.62 8.60 10.29
C GLU A 220 42.09 7.21 10.66
N ARG A 221 42.39 6.20 9.86
CA ARG A 221 42.03 4.82 10.17
C ARG A 221 43.27 4.06 10.64
N LYS A 222 43.18 3.43 11.80
CA LYS A 222 44.24 2.58 12.37
C LYS A 222 44.81 1.57 11.36
N GLN A 223 43.97 0.99 10.50
CA GLN A 223 44.35 -0.04 9.52
C GLN A 223 44.82 0.49 8.16
N LYS A 224 44.66 1.78 7.84
CA LYS A 224 45.06 2.39 6.56
C LYS A 224 45.47 3.85 6.77
N ARG A 225 46.73 4.06 7.17
CA ARG A 225 47.27 5.40 7.47
C ARG A 225 47.45 6.29 6.22
N SER A 226 47.62 5.69 5.05
CA SER A 226 47.91 6.42 3.79
C SER A 226 46.69 7.04 3.09
N THR A 227 45.48 6.54 3.36
CA THR A 227 44.23 7.02 2.74
C THR A 227 43.32 7.62 3.81
N PRO A 228 42.78 8.84 3.61
CA PRO A 228 41.84 9.44 4.55
C PRO A 228 40.63 8.54 4.82
N GLY A 229 40.22 8.47 6.09
CA GLY A 229 39.08 7.66 6.51
C GLY A 229 37.75 8.01 5.83
N PRO A 230 37.45 9.29 5.49
CA PRO A 230 36.25 9.64 4.73
C PRO A 230 36.30 9.15 3.29
N ALA A 231 37.45 9.26 2.60
CA ALA A 231 37.65 8.65 1.28
C ALA A 231 37.44 7.13 1.34
N CYS A 232 37.99 6.47 2.36
CA CYS A 232 37.77 5.04 2.57
C CYS A 232 36.28 4.70 2.76
N ARG A 233 35.53 5.51 3.54
CA ARG A 233 34.07 5.31 3.72
C ARG A 233 33.32 5.50 2.40
N TRP A 234 33.72 6.47 1.59
CA TRP A 234 33.12 6.70 0.29
C TRP A 234 33.41 5.54 -0.69
N LEU A 235 34.65 5.04 -0.73
CA LEU A 235 35.04 3.85 -1.50
C LEU A 235 34.27 2.59 -1.08
N GLU A 236 34.02 2.40 0.23
CA GLU A 236 33.15 1.33 0.72
C GLU A 236 31.73 1.47 0.19
N HIS A 237 31.19 2.70 0.20
CA HIS A 237 29.85 2.94 -0.33
C HIS A 237 29.75 2.66 -1.83
N MET A 238 30.78 3.03 -2.59
CA MET A 238 30.88 2.75 -4.02
C MET A 238 31.07 1.27 -4.32
N CYS A 239 31.91 0.59 -3.55
CA CYS A 239 32.03 -0.87 -3.62
C CYS A 239 30.67 -1.54 -3.37
N GLY A 240 29.92 -1.12 -2.35
CA GLY A 240 28.56 -1.60 -2.09
C GLY A 240 27.54 -1.26 -3.19
N MET A 241 27.79 -0.22 -3.99
CA MET A 241 27.00 0.06 -5.18
C MET A 241 27.33 -0.86 -6.35
N PHE A 242 28.61 -0.98 -6.70
CA PHE A 242 29.09 -1.75 -7.87
C PHE A 242 29.08 -3.27 -7.64
N ARG A 243 29.45 -3.74 -6.45
CA ARG A 243 29.63 -5.15 -6.11
C ARG A 243 28.40 -5.69 -5.39
N THR A 244 27.36 -6.00 -6.17
CA THR A 244 26.03 -6.44 -5.68
C THR A 244 26.02 -7.84 -5.05
N HIS A 245 27.09 -8.61 -5.24
CA HIS A 245 27.26 -9.96 -4.70
C HIS A 245 27.58 -9.97 -3.19
N THR A 246 28.08 -8.88 -2.61
CA THR A 246 28.45 -8.85 -1.18
C THR A 246 27.24 -8.66 -0.28
N ALA A 247 27.25 -9.25 0.93
CA ALA A 247 26.15 -9.13 1.89
C ALA A 247 25.90 -7.67 2.33
N GLU A 248 26.97 -6.90 2.52
CA GLU A 248 26.90 -5.47 2.84
C GLU A 248 26.13 -4.66 1.79
N SER A 249 26.30 -5.00 0.51
CA SER A 249 25.61 -4.36 -0.62
C SER A 249 24.08 -4.50 -0.58
N GLN A 250 23.55 -5.42 0.24
CA GLN A 250 22.10 -5.64 0.36
C GLN A 250 21.39 -4.62 1.26
N LYS A 251 22.14 -3.77 1.97
CA LYS A 251 21.60 -2.70 2.81
C LYS A 251 20.79 -1.69 1.99
N LEU A 252 19.75 -1.12 2.61
CA LEU A 252 18.78 -0.24 1.94
C LEU A 252 19.45 0.96 1.25
N ARG A 253 20.47 1.55 1.88
CA ARG A 253 21.23 2.68 1.32
C ARG A 253 21.78 2.40 -0.08
N TYR A 254 22.35 1.22 -0.30
CA TYR A 254 22.91 0.83 -1.60
C TYR A 254 21.81 0.59 -2.63
N LYS A 255 20.73 -0.09 -2.24
CA LYS A 255 19.55 -0.31 -3.11
C LYS A 255 18.90 0.99 -3.58
N LEU A 256 18.87 2.02 -2.73
CA LEU A 256 18.35 3.33 -3.09
C LEU A 256 19.32 4.11 -3.99
N MET A 257 20.62 4.04 -3.74
CA MET A 257 21.63 4.77 -4.51
C MET A 257 21.89 4.15 -5.90
N ARG A 258 21.74 2.83 -6.08
CA ARG A 258 21.84 2.16 -7.41
C ARG A 258 20.82 2.60 -8.46
N ARG A 259 19.80 3.38 -8.07
CA ARG A 259 18.85 3.99 -9.02
C ARG A 259 19.47 5.17 -9.79
N PHE A 260 20.65 5.61 -9.37
CA PHE A 260 21.38 6.72 -9.95
C PHE A 260 22.69 6.19 -10.50
N ARG A 261 23.19 6.84 -11.55
CA ARG A 261 24.55 6.57 -12.01
C ARG A 261 25.55 6.99 -10.92
N PRO A 262 26.69 6.32 -10.78
CA PRO A 262 27.75 6.74 -9.85
C PRO A 262 28.11 8.22 -10.03
N GLU A 263 28.18 8.69 -11.27
CA GLU A 263 28.39 10.10 -11.63
C GLU A 263 27.25 11.04 -11.24
N ASP A 264 26.13 10.56 -10.71
CA ASP A 264 25.02 11.38 -10.19
C ASP A 264 24.95 11.36 -8.65
N THR A 265 26.00 10.85 -8.01
CA THR A 265 26.15 10.83 -6.55
C THR A 265 27.21 11.82 -6.06
N PHE A 266 27.02 12.33 -4.85
CA PHE A 266 27.79 13.43 -4.26
C PHE A 266 28.19 13.09 -2.82
N PHE A 267 29.41 13.43 -2.43
CA PHE A 267 29.94 13.26 -1.08
C PHE A 267 30.42 14.60 -0.55
N LEU A 268 30.07 14.89 0.70
CA LEU A 268 30.53 16.11 1.34
C LEU A 268 30.86 15.84 2.80
N VAL A 269 31.97 16.39 3.29
CA VAL A 269 32.22 16.54 4.72
C VAL A 269 31.46 17.78 5.21
N CYS A 270 30.60 17.61 6.20
CA CYS A 270 29.70 18.66 6.67
C CYS A 270 30.13 19.28 8.01
N ARG A 271 30.72 18.48 8.91
CA ARG A 271 31.25 18.90 10.22
C ARG A 271 32.48 18.07 10.54
N ALA A 272 33.36 18.62 11.36
CA ALA A 272 34.47 17.90 11.98
C ALA A 272 34.56 18.25 13.47
N GLY A 273 35.11 17.34 14.28
CA GLY A 273 35.32 17.55 15.71
C GLY A 273 35.49 16.23 16.48
N PRO A 274 35.42 16.28 17.83
CA PRO A 274 35.57 15.09 18.66
C PRO A 274 34.52 14.01 18.33
N GLU A 275 34.91 12.75 18.43
CA GLU A 275 34.05 11.60 18.09
C GLU A 275 32.67 11.67 18.76
N VAL A 276 32.65 11.97 20.07
CA VAL A 276 31.42 12.01 20.87
C VAL A 276 30.46 13.08 20.34
N ARG A 277 30.98 14.27 20.02
CA ARG A 277 30.20 15.38 19.46
C ARG A 277 29.64 15.02 18.08
N VAL A 278 30.46 14.45 17.21
CA VAL A 278 30.07 14.07 15.85
C VAL A 278 29.03 12.94 15.84
N ARG A 279 29.16 11.96 16.75
CA ARG A 279 28.15 10.91 16.96
C ARG A 279 26.83 11.45 17.51
N ALA A 280 26.87 12.43 18.42
CA ALA A 280 25.68 13.10 18.91
C ALA A 280 24.96 13.85 17.79
N MET A 281 25.72 14.56 16.94
CA MET A 281 25.18 15.24 15.74
C MET A 281 24.55 14.25 14.75
N GLU A 282 25.20 13.12 14.46
CA GLU A 282 24.63 12.06 13.61
C GLU A 282 23.31 11.55 14.18
N THR A 283 23.29 11.23 15.48
CA THR A 283 22.10 10.73 16.18
C THR A 283 20.95 11.72 16.11
N LEU A 284 21.23 13.00 16.39
CA LEU A 284 20.26 14.09 16.31
C LEU A 284 19.67 14.22 14.91
N VAL A 285 20.51 14.21 13.85
CA VAL A 285 20.04 14.33 12.46
C VAL A 285 19.20 13.12 12.05
N ILE A 286 19.62 11.91 12.41
CA ILE A 286 18.86 10.70 12.10
C ILE A 286 17.51 10.72 12.83
N ALA A 287 17.47 11.11 14.09
CA ALA A 287 16.25 11.18 14.89
C ALA A 287 15.28 12.27 14.39
N SER A 288 15.78 13.49 14.20
CA SER A 288 14.98 14.68 13.86
C SER A 288 14.53 14.70 12.39
N ARG A 289 15.42 14.33 11.45
CA ARG A 289 15.19 14.51 10.00
C ARG A 289 14.96 13.21 9.24
N ARG A 290 15.30 12.05 9.84
CA ARG A 290 15.13 10.70 9.27
C ARG A 290 15.57 10.60 7.80
N PRO A 291 16.88 10.79 7.49
CA PRO A 291 17.39 10.69 6.14
C PRO A 291 16.98 9.35 5.48
N PRO A 292 16.49 9.33 4.23
CA PRO A 292 15.90 8.12 3.65
C PRO A 292 16.84 6.91 3.61
N CYS A 293 18.15 7.13 3.43
CA CYS A 293 19.14 6.06 3.39
C CYS A 293 19.65 5.63 4.79
N ASN A 294 19.36 6.37 5.87
CA ASN A 294 19.71 6.03 7.25
C ASN A 294 18.65 5.21 7.97
N VAL A 295 17.44 5.11 7.40
CA VAL A 295 16.36 4.33 8.00
C VAL A 295 16.79 2.87 8.03
N GLY A 296 17.21 2.40 9.21
CA GLY A 296 17.40 0.97 9.44
C GLY A 296 16.13 0.24 9.04
N ARG A 297 16.26 -1.03 8.61
CA ARG A 297 15.12 -1.94 8.81
C ARG A 297 14.75 -1.74 10.28
N ALA A 298 13.55 -1.24 10.55
CA ALA A 298 13.00 -1.43 11.88
C ALA A 298 13.27 -2.90 12.18
N ASN A 299 13.87 -3.20 13.34
CA ASN A 299 13.89 -4.56 13.89
C ASN A 299 12.42 -4.91 14.20
N THR A 300 11.62 -5.04 13.16
CA THR A 300 10.40 -5.78 13.14
C THR A 300 10.88 -7.21 13.02
N SER A 301 10.83 -7.91 14.15
CA SER A 301 10.60 -9.35 14.13
C SER A 301 9.70 -9.68 12.93
N ARG A 302 10.19 -10.62 12.11
CA ARG A 302 9.61 -11.04 10.82
C ARG A 302 8.08 -11.08 10.91
N SER A 303 7.42 -10.00 10.49
CA SER A 303 5.96 -9.95 10.43
C SER A 303 5.52 -8.97 9.33
N SER A 304 4.90 -9.55 8.30
CA SER A 304 4.02 -8.91 7.34
C SER A 304 4.59 -7.77 6.48
N LYS A 305 4.57 -7.98 5.16
CA LYS A 305 4.69 -6.92 4.15
C LYS A 305 3.62 -5.85 4.41
N VAL A 306 4.00 -4.80 5.12
CA VAL A 306 3.22 -3.58 5.31
C VAL A 306 3.22 -2.83 3.98
N VAL A 307 2.05 -2.78 3.33
CA VAL A 307 1.75 -1.77 2.30
C VAL A 307 2.14 -0.41 2.88
N PRO A 308 2.90 0.44 2.16
CA PRO A 308 3.39 1.70 2.70
C PRO A 308 2.21 2.51 3.24
N ARG A 309 2.33 3.05 4.47
CA ARG A 309 1.42 4.10 4.94
C ARG A 309 1.39 5.18 3.85
N GLN A 310 0.25 5.35 3.18
CA GLN A 310 0.00 6.57 2.40
C GLN A 310 0.22 7.74 3.37
N ARG A 311 1.24 8.54 3.06
CA ARG A 311 1.63 9.68 3.90
C ARG A 311 0.49 10.68 3.84
N ASN A 312 -0.18 10.93 4.97
CA ASN A 312 -0.96 12.14 5.22
C ASN A 312 0.00 13.33 5.15
N ARG A 313 0.29 13.82 3.95
CA ARG A 313 1.01 15.08 3.75
C ARG A 313 0.00 16.13 3.34
N PRO A 314 -0.02 17.30 4.00
CA PRO A 314 -0.77 18.45 3.52
C PRO A 314 -0.46 18.73 2.04
N PRO A 315 -1.40 19.32 1.28
CA PRO A 315 -1.14 19.79 -0.08
C PRO A 315 0.09 20.71 -0.07
N LYS A 316 0.91 20.69 -1.14
CA LYS A 316 2.18 21.44 -1.21
C LYS A 316 2.14 22.90 -0.71
N PRO A 317 1.07 23.69 -0.94
CA PRO A 317 0.97 25.07 -0.44
C PRO A 317 0.82 25.19 1.08
N PHE A 318 0.25 24.18 1.73
CA PHE A 318 -0.03 24.14 3.18
C PHE A 318 1.03 23.36 3.96
N ARG A 319 2.11 22.95 3.30
CA ARG A 319 3.27 22.43 4.01
C ARG A 319 4.02 23.62 4.58
N PRO A 320 4.47 23.58 5.85
CA PRO A 320 5.38 24.59 6.35
C PRO A 320 6.55 24.70 5.37
N LYS A 321 6.85 25.94 4.95
CA LYS A 321 8.02 26.20 4.10
C LYS A 321 9.21 25.53 4.78
N PRO A 322 10.07 24.79 4.06
CA PRO A 322 11.26 24.21 4.66
C PRO A 322 12.03 25.33 5.34
N SER A 323 12.14 25.25 6.67
CA SER A 323 12.93 26.18 7.48
C SER A 323 14.32 26.30 6.84
N ASN A 324 14.82 27.54 6.69
CA ASN A 324 16.19 27.79 6.23
C ASN A 324 17.22 27.41 7.31
N VAL A 325 16.77 27.12 8.53
CA VAL A 325 17.58 26.76 9.69
C VAL A 325 18.02 25.30 9.59
N GLY A 326 19.32 25.08 9.66
CA GLY A 326 19.99 23.79 9.79
C GLY A 326 19.69 23.12 11.12
N PRO A 327 19.95 21.80 11.27
CA PRO A 327 19.68 21.08 12.50
C PRO A 327 20.64 21.43 13.64
N PHE A 328 21.64 22.28 13.39
CA PHE A 328 22.70 22.66 14.32
C PHE A 328 22.78 24.18 14.54
N ASP A 329 21.81 24.94 14.04
CA ASP A 329 21.90 26.40 13.97
C ASP A 329 21.21 27.11 15.16
N SER A 330 20.50 26.39 16.04
CA SER A 330 19.74 27.00 17.13
C SER A 330 20.30 26.61 18.49
N VAL A 331 20.10 27.48 19.49
CA VAL A 331 20.51 27.23 20.88
C VAL A 331 19.85 25.96 21.42
N GLU A 332 18.60 25.66 21.03
CA GLU A 332 17.94 24.40 21.40
C GLU A 332 18.59 23.18 20.73
N ALA A 333 19.18 23.35 19.54
CA ALA A 333 19.93 22.27 18.89
C ALA A 333 21.26 22.01 19.58
N GLU A 334 21.97 23.05 20.03
CA GLU A 334 23.15 22.89 20.88
C GLU A 334 22.79 22.22 22.20
N LEU A 335 21.72 22.66 22.87
CA LEU A 335 21.19 21.99 24.06
C LEU A 335 20.81 20.53 23.77
N ALA A 336 20.22 20.23 22.62
CA ALA A 336 19.85 18.86 22.26
C ALA A 336 21.07 17.97 22.00
N VAL A 337 22.14 18.52 21.40
CA VAL A 337 23.43 17.83 21.28
C VAL A 337 24.02 17.62 22.68
N SER A 338 24.07 18.65 23.52
CA SER A 338 24.53 18.56 24.92
C SER A 338 23.72 17.58 25.76
N ASN A 339 22.41 17.50 25.57
CA ASN A 339 21.56 16.51 26.24
C ASN A 339 21.83 15.09 25.74
N CYS A 340 22.08 14.88 24.44
CA CYS A 340 22.50 13.58 23.92
C CYS A 340 23.88 13.16 24.44
N LEU A 341 24.77 14.13 24.70
CA LEU A 341 26.05 13.91 25.36
C LEU A 341 25.84 13.54 26.84
N ALA A 342 24.98 14.28 27.56
CA ALA A 342 24.65 14.03 28.96
C ALA A 342 23.95 12.68 29.19
N CYS A 343 23.08 12.22 28.28
CA CYS A 343 22.48 10.88 28.34
C CYS A 343 23.47 9.74 28.11
N ARG A 344 24.74 10.03 27.76
CA ARG A 344 25.79 9.03 27.52
C ARG A 344 26.98 9.16 28.46
N SER A 345 26.99 10.14 29.36
CA SER A 345 27.91 10.16 30.51
C SER A 345 27.34 9.31 31.64
N PRO A 346 28.18 8.54 32.36
CA PRO A 346 27.82 8.05 33.68
C PRO A 346 27.72 9.26 34.62
N GLU A 347 26.54 9.43 35.22
CA GLU A 347 26.15 10.46 36.21
C GLU A 347 26.00 11.92 35.73
N PRO A 348 24.89 12.60 36.09
CA PRO A 348 24.78 14.05 35.97
C PRO A 348 25.14 14.74 37.30
N PRO A 349 25.88 15.88 37.27
CA PRO A 349 25.84 16.82 38.37
C PRO A 349 24.48 17.51 38.39
N SER A 350 23.96 17.63 39.60
CA SER A 350 22.77 18.36 40.01
C SER A 350 22.73 19.81 39.51
N GLY A 351 21.58 20.23 38.94
CA GLY A 351 21.27 21.65 38.75
C GLY A 351 20.36 21.94 37.56
N LEU A 352 19.03 21.87 37.79
CA LEU A 352 17.88 22.50 37.09
C LEU A 352 16.70 21.52 36.89
N PRO A 353 15.61 21.63 37.69
CA PRO A 353 14.41 20.84 37.48
C PRO A 353 13.54 21.41 36.36
N GLN A 354 13.36 20.64 35.27
CA GLN A 354 12.38 20.96 34.23
C GLN A 354 10.94 20.83 34.78
N LEU A 355 10.16 21.93 34.79
CA LEU A 355 8.69 21.96 35.07
C LEU A 355 7.84 21.07 34.11
N ASN A 356 8.48 20.46 33.11
CA ASN A 356 7.88 19.54 32.14
C ASN A 356 7.85 18.06 32.60
N LYS A 357 8.30 17.76 33.83
CA LYS A 357 8.15 16.41 34.40
C LYS A 357 6.66 16.07 34.61
N PRO A 358 6.25 14.81 34.33
CA PRO A 358 4.88 14.35 34.54
C PRO A 358 4.51 14.40 36.03
N CYS A 359 3.74 15.41 36.43
CA CYS A 359 3.21 15.56 37.79
C CYS A 359 1.74 16.00 37.75
N ASP A 360 1.00 15.72 38.82
CA ASP A 360 -0.39 16.14 38.98
C ASP A 360 -0.51 17.66 39.19
N PHE A 361 -1.74 18.19 39.20
CA PHE A 361 -1.95 19.64 39.33
C PHE A 361 -1.35 20.18 40.63
N GLU A 362 -1.53 19.49 41.75
CA GLU A 362 -1.05 19.95 43.07
C GLU A 362 0.47 20.02 43.14
N SER A 363 1.17 19.01 42.63
CA SER A 363 2.62 19.03 42.57
C SER A 363 3.15 20.08 41.59
N ALA A 364 2.49 20.25 40.44
CA ALA A 364 2.86 21.29 39.47
C ALA A 364 2.64 22.70 40.04
N TYR A 365 1.54 22.90 40.77
CA TYR A 365 1.20 24.18 41.40
C TYR A 365 2.17 24.52 42.52
N ARG A 366 2.48 23.56 43.41
CA ARG A 366 3.51 23.74 44.47
C ARG A 366 4.88 24.03 43.88
N LEU A 367 5.24 23.41 42.76
CA LEU A 367 6.52 23.65 42.09
C LEU A 367 6.57 25.05 41.48
N ALA A 368 5.50 25.51 40.83
CA ALA A 368 5.39 26.87 40.31
C ALA A 368 5.46 27.92 41.44
N LEU A 369 4.81 27.64 42.57
CA LEU A 369 4.85 28.51 43.75
C LEU A 369 6.25 28.62 44.34
N ARG A 370 6.96 27.49 44.49
CA ARG A 370 8.36 27.47 44.95
C ARG A 370 9.27 28.27 44.03
N HIS A 371 9.03 28.22 42.73
CA HIS A 371 9.80 28.98 41.74
C HIS A 371 9.54 30.48 41.86
N LEU A 372 8.28 30.88 41.97
CA LEU A 372 7.90 32.30 42.14
C LEU A 372 8.53 32.90 43.41
N VAL A 373 8.52 32.14 44.51
CA VAL A 373 9.18 32.54 45.76
C VAL A 373 10.70 32.63 45.57
N ALA A 374 11.32 31.66 44.90
CA ALA A 374 12.76 31.65 44.67
C ALA A 374 13.25 32.75 43.71
N GLU A 375 12.47 33.11 42.69
CA GLU A 375 12.85 34.14 41.71
C GLU A 375 12.52 35.56 42.17
N CYS A 376 11.39 35.75 42.87
CA CYS A 376 10.85 37.08 43.12
C CYS A 376 10.72 37.43 44.60
N GLY A 377 10.95 36.48 45.52
CA GLY A 377 10.76 36.68 46.97
C GLY A 377 9.30 36.88 47.40
N LEU A 378 8.34 36.77 46.47
CA LEU A 378 6.93 37.04 46.70
C LEU A 378 6.20 35.78 47.16
N LEU A 379 5.59 35.85 48.35
CA LEU A 379 4.67 34.83 48.89
C LEU A 379 3.24 35.16 48.45
N GLY A 380 2.69 34.40 47.50
CA GLY A 380 1.31 34.58 47.06
C GLY A 380 0.82 33.47 46.13
N PRO A 381 -0.51 33.25 46.03
CA PRO A 381 -1.07 32.20 45.19
C PRO A 381 -0.73 32.44 43.70
N CYS A 382 -0.27 31.40 43.00
CA CYS A 382 -0.05 31.48 41.56
C CYS A 382 -1.39 31.65 40.82
N ASP A 383 -1.47 32.69 39.98
CA ASP A 383 -2.60 32.90 39.10
C ASP A 383 -2.59 31.91 37.92
N ILE A 384 -3.52 30.96 37.92
CA ILE A 384 -3.66 29.99 36.84
C ILE A 384 -4.20 30.59 35.54
N TYR A 385 -4.74 31.82 35.58
CA TYR A 385 -5.22 32.55 34.41
C TYR A 385 -4.12 33.38 33.76
N ASP A 386 -2.90 33.39 34.29
CA ASP A 386 -1.76 34.00 33.61
C ASP A 386 -1.37 33.17 32.36
N PRO A 387 -1.17 33.79 31.18
CA PRO A 387 -0.69 33.10 29.98
C PRO A 387 0.59 32.27 30.21
N GLN A 388 1.50 32.72 31.08
CA GLN A 388 2.74 32.02 31.43
C GLN A 388 2.45 30.71 32.19
N HIS A 389 1.32 30.65 32.90
CA HIS A 389 0.88 29.49 33.68
C HIS A 389 -0.12 28.58 32.93
N VAL A 390 -0.18 28.64 31.59
CA VAL A 390 -1.05 27.77 30.77
C VAL A 390 -0.95 26.29 31.12
N SER A 391 0.24 25.82 31.51
CA SER A 391 0.45 24.42 31.87
C SER A 391 -0.30 24.01 33.16
N LEU A 392 -0.52 24.95 34.09
CA LEU A 392 -1.32 24.74 35.31
C LEU A 392 -2.81 24.77 34.97
N LEU A 393 -3.26 25.72 34.15
CA LEU A 393 -4.65 25.84 33.69
C LEU A 393 -5.14 24.55 33.02
N VAL A 394 -4.36 24.00 32.08
CA VAL A 394 -4.74 22.79 31.34
C VAL A 394 -4.76 21.58 32.29
N ARG A 395 -3.85 21.50 33.27
CA ARG A 395 -3.86 20.47 34.32
C ARG A 395 -5.10 20.59 35.21
N TRP A 396 -5.49 21.80 35.59
CA TRP A 396 -6.72 22.07 36.34
C TRP A 396 -7.94 21.58 35.56
N LEU A 397 -8.07 21.92 34.28
CA LEU A 397 -9.15 21.43 33.40
C LEU A 397 -9.30 19.89 33.37
N GLY A 398 -8.23 19.16 33.65
CA GLY A 398 -8.20 17.70 33.74
C GLY A 398 -8.81 17.11 35.03
N ARG A 399 -9.11 17.91 36.07
CA ARG A 399 -9.68 17.43 37.35
C ARG A 399 -11.19 17.20 37.29
N LYS A 400 -11.75 16.43 38.23
CA LYS A 400 -13.19 16.09 38.25
C LYS A 400 -14.08 17.31 38.53
N ASN A 401 -13.66 18.24 39.40
CA ASN A 401 -14.46 19.38 39.87
C ASN A 401 -13.92 20.74 39.41
N ALA A 402 -13.12 20.76 38.33
CA ALA A 402 -12.55 22.01 37.84
C ALA A 402 -13.64 22.93 37.24
N CYS A 403 -13.70 24.15 37.76
CA CYS A 403 -14.44 25.28 37.20
C CYS A 403 -13.44 26.28 36.58
N ILE A 404 -13.81 26.89 35.46
CA ILE A 404 -13.03 27.92 34.77
C ILE A 404 -13.96 29.08 34.47
N ASP A 405 -13.52 30.28 34.86
CA ASP A 405 -14.09 31.53 34.38
C ASP A 405 -13.49 31.86 33.01
N TRP A 406 -14.28 31.68 31.97
CA TRP A 406 -13.84 31.90 30.59
C TRP A 406 -13.74 33.39 30.24
N LEU A 407 -14.55 34.24 30.85
CA LEU A 407 -14.53 35.69 30.60
C LEU A 407 -13.26 36.31 31.19
N LEU A 408 -12.90 35.91 32.41
CA LEU A 408 -11.65 36.31 33.04
C LEU A 408 -10.43 35.87 32.23
N LEU A 409 -10.43 34.62 31.75
CA LEU A 409 -9.38 34.09 30.90
C LEU A 409 -9.23 34.90 29.61
N GLU A 410 -10.34 35.17 28.92
CA GLU A 410 -10.37 35.93 27.67
C GLU A 410 -9.84 37.34 27.84
N LYS A 411 -10.25 38.02 28.93
CA LYS A 411 -9.75 39.35 29.30
C LYS A 411 -8.24 39.34 29.58
N LYS A 412 -7.74 38.40 30.39
CA LYS A 412 -6.32 38.32 30.75
C LYS A 412 -5.42 37.94 29.58
N TRP A 413 -5.87 36.99 28.75
CA TRP A 413 -5.10 36.50 27.61
C TRP A 413 -5.23 37.39 26.37
N LYS A 414 -6.12 38.39 26.41
CA LYS A 414 -6.46 39.25 25.27
C LYS A 414 -6.89 38.44 24.05
N VAL A 415 -7.69 37.40 24.26
CA VAL A 415 -8.23 36.52 23.21
C VAL A 415 -9.74 36.61 23.15
N LYS A 416 -10.32 36.44 21.95
CA LYS A 416 -11.78 36.49 21.75
C LYS A 416 -12.45 35.12 21.97
N SER A 417 -11.68 34.04 21.96
CA SER A 417 -12.17 32.69 22.31
C SER A 417 -11.17 31.89 23.16
N GLY A 418 -11.42 31.89 24.47
CA GLY A 418 -10.68 31.13 25.47
C GLY A 418 -10.68 29.62 25.19
N PRO A 419 -11.85 28.97 25.00
CA PRO A 419 -11.92 27.54 24.71
C PRO A 419 -11.18 27.15 23.43
N ALA A 420 -11.28 27.93 22.34
CA ALA A 420 -10.59 27.63 21.08
C ALA A 420 -9.06 27.76 21.21
N THR A 421 -8.60 28.70 22.04
CA THR A 421 -7.18 28.95 22.31
C THR A 421 -6.57 27.84 23.18
N VAL A 422 -7.24 27.48 24.28
CA VAL A 422 -6.76 26.49 25.26
C VAL A 422 -6.59 25.09 24.65
N VAL A 423 -7.37 24.73 23.63
CA VAL A 423 -7.25 23.40 22.96
C VAL A 423 -5.84 23.11 22.44
N ARG A 424 -5.10 24.15 22.01
CA ARG A 424 -3.74 23.99 21.48
C ARG A 424 -2.77 23.41 22.51
N PHE A 425 -3.09 23.57 23.79
CA PHE A 425 -2.27 23.16 24.92
C PHE A 425 -2.73 21.85 25.58
N LEU A 426 -3.79 21.19 25.07
CA LEU A 426 -4.23 19.88 25.57
C LEU A 426 -3.15 18.80 25.52
N GLY A 427 -2.15 18.94 24.62
CA GLY A 427 -1.00 18.05 24.55
C GLY A 427 -0.12 18.04 25.81
N LEU A 428 -0.26 19.05 26.69
CA LEU A 428 0.45 19.12 27.96
C LEU A 428 -0.14 18.16 29.02
N LEU A 429 -1.40 17.71 28.85
CA LEU A 429 -2.02 16.75 29.77
C LEU A 429 -1.51 15.33 29.51
N LYS A 430 -1.05 14.69 30.59
CA LYS A 430 -0.77 13.25 30.62
C LYS A 430 -1.92 12.50 31.30
N GLY A 431 -2.23 11.31 30.81
CA GLY A 431 -3.33 10.47 31.31
C GLY A 431 -4.66 10.64 30.56
N ARG A 432 -5.28 9.52 30.15
CA ARG A 432 -6.49 9.54 29.31
C ARG A 432 -7.73 10.10 30.01
N ARG A 433 -7.88 9.85 31.32
CA ARG A 433 -9.03 10.34 32.11
C ARG A 433 -9.03 11.86 32.17
N SER A 434 -7.90 12.46 32.55
CA SER A 434 -7.72 13.92 32.62
C SER A 434 -7.88 14.58 31.26
N HIS A 435 -7.28 13.99 30.22
CA HIS A 435 -7.45 14.48 28.85
C HIS A 435 -8.92 14.42 28.39
N SER A 436 -9.64 13.34 28.71
CA SER A 436 -11.06 13.20 28.36
C SER A 436 -11.94 14.21 29.10
N LEU A 437 -11.65 14.50 30.38
CA LEU A 437 -12.38 15.48 31.17
C LEU A 437 -12.16 16.90 30.63
N ALA A 438 -10.91 17.29 30.37
CA ALA A 438 -10.58 18.57 29.76
C ALA A 438 -11.22 18.73 28.37
N THR A 439 -11.14 17.70 27.52
CA THR A 439 -11.79 17.68 26.19
C THR A 439 -13.30 17.83 26.30
N ARG A 440 -13.95 17.19 27.29
CA ARG A 440 -15.40 17.28 27.50
C ARG A 440 -15.82 18.70 27.88
N ARG A 441 -15.10 19.34 28.81
CA ARG A 441 -15.35 20.73 29.23
C ARG A 441 -15.21 21.72 28.08
N LEU A 442 -14.10 21.63 27.35
CA LEU A 442 -13.85 22.49 26.19
C LEU A 442 -14.94 22.30 25.12
N ASN A 443 -15.34 21.05 24.83
CA ASN A 443 -16.44 20.79 23.90
C ASN A 443 -17.79 21.34 24.41
N SER A 444 -18.03 21.34 25.73
CA SER A 444 -19.25 21.93 26.31
C SER A 444 -19.30 23.43 26.03
N GLN A 445 -18.20 24.14 26.25
CA GLN A 445 -18.11 25.58 26.03
C GLN A 445 -18.16 25.95 24.55
N LEU A 446 -17.50 25.17 23.69
CA LEU A 446 -17.62 25.34 22.24
C LEU A 446 -19.07 25.18 21.75
N ARG A 447 -19.83 24.23 22.31
CA ARG A 447 -21.25 24.04 21.97
C ARG A 447 -22.13 25.21 22.40
N LEU A 448 -21.88 25.79 23.59
CA LEU A 448 -22.60 26.99 24.05
C LEU A 448 -22.43 28.16 23.06
N ARG A 449 -21.27 28.24 22.40
CA ARG A 449 -20.96 29.23 21.36
C ARG A 449 -21.37 28.80 19.93
N LYS A 450 -22.15 27.72 19.80
CA LYS A 450 -22.55 27.12 18.51
C LYS A 450 -21.35 26.73 17.61
N LEU A 451 -20.20 26.40 18.19
CA LEU A 451 -18.98 25.99 17.48
C LEU A 451 -18.82 24.46 17.40
N PRO A 452 -18.15 23.94 16.35
CA PRO A 452 -17.89 22.51 16.22
C PRO A 452 -16.95 21.99 17.33
N PRO A 453 -17.11 20.72 17.73
CA PRO A 453 -16.25 20.11 18.73
C PRO A 453 -14.80 19.98 18.23
N ILE A 454 -13.87 19.73 19.16
CA ILE A 454 -12.42 19.56 18.87
C ILE A 454 -12.15 18.51 17.79
N ALA A 455 -12.96 17.45 17.72
CA ALA A 455 -12.83 16.38 16.71
C ALA A 455 -13.16 16.84 15.28
N GLY A 456 -13.81 18.00 15.14
CA GLY A 456 -14.28 18.53 13.87
C GLY A 456 -15.59 17.92 13.37
N VAL A 457 -16.04 18.44 12.25
CA VAL A 457 -17.30 18.09 11.58
C VAL A 457 -17.00 17.69 10.15
N SER A 458 -17.68 16.66 9.63
CA SER A 458 -17.55 16.25 8.24
C SER A 458 -18.81 16.60 7.45
N CYS A 459 -18.70 17.48 6.45
CA CYS A 459 -19.77 17.79 5.53
C CYS A 459 -19.59 17.00 4.22
N ALA A 460 -20.66 16.34 3.78
CA ALA A 460 -20.73 15.61 2.53
C ALA A 460 -20.76 16.57 1.34
N VAL A 461 -19.88 16.36 0.36
CA VAL A 461 -19.90 17.05 -0.93
C VAL A 461 -20.32 16.04 -2.00
N PRO A 462 -21.22 16.39 -2.94
CA PRO A 462 -21.75 15.43 -3.92
C PRO A 462 -20.67 14.67 -4.71
N ARG A 463 -19.64 15.39 -5.18
CA ARG A 463 -18.50 14.82 -5.90
C ARG A 463 -17.27 15.73 -5.85
N MET A 464 -16.14 15.21 -6.30
CA MET A 464 -14.85 15.90 -6.25
C MET A 464 -14.84 17.22 -7.05
N SER A 465 -15.48 17.26 -8.22
CA SER A 465 -15.56 18.46 -9.06
C SER A 465 -16.27 19.64 -8.39
N CYS A 466 -17.23 19.38 -7.49
CA CYS A 466 -17.95 20.41 -6.75
C CYS A 466 -17.18 20.96 -5.53
N LEU A 467 -16.07 20.34 -5.13
CA LEU A 467 -15.38 20.62 -3.87
C LEU A 467 -14.91 22.08 -3.75
N ASN A 468 -14.39 22.66 -4.84
CA ASN A 468 -13.88 24.03 -4.84
C ASN A 468 -15.00 25.05 -4.63
N VAL A 469 -16.15 24.82 -5.25
CA VAL A 469 -17.35 25.66 -5.10
C VAL A 469 -17.84 25.60 -3.67
N PHE A 470 -18.01 24.40 -3.11
CA PHE A 470 -18.43 24.20 -1.72
C PHE A 470 -17.51 24.92 -0.74
N ARG A 471 -16.20 24.81 -0.92
CA ARG A 471 -15.24 25.48 -0.05
C ARG A 471 -15.36 27.00 -0.11
N ARG A 472 -15.46 27.59 -1.30
CA ARG A 472 -15.57 29.05 -1.49
C ARG A 472 -16.87 29.59 -0.90
N VAL A 473 -17.98 28.92 -1.19
CA VAL A 473 -19.31 29.30 -0.70
C VAL A 473 -19.40 29.21 0.81
N LEU A 474 -18.95 28.10 1.41
CA LEU A 474 -19.00 27.93 2.87
C LEU A 474 -18.10 28.94 3.60
N VAL A 475 -16.92 29.26 3.04
CA VAL A 475 -16.07 30.33 3.60
C VAL A 475 -16.80 31.67 3.57
N ARG A 476 -17.42 32.04 2.44
CA ARG A 476 -18.21 33.28 2.34
C ARG A 476 -19.38 33.29 3.33
N ALA A 477 -20.16 32.20 3.39
CA ALA A 477 -21.28 32.06 4.32
C ALA A 477 -20.84 32.26 5.78
N VAL A 478 -19.73 31.66 6.19
CA VAL A 478 -19.18 31.82 7.56
C VAL A 478 -18.71 33.25 7.82
N HIS A 479 -18.09 33.91 6.84
CA HIS A 479 -17.67 35.31 7.00
C HIS A 479 -18.85 36.28 7.08
N SER A 480 -19.96 35.99 6.37
CA SER A 480 -21.21 36.75 6.42
C SER A 480 -21.99 36.60 7.73
N CYS A 481 -21.67 35.62 8.57
CA CYS A 481 -22.28 35.50 9.89
C CYS A 481 -21.73 36.55 10.86
N SER A 482 -22.60 37.34 11.48
CA SER A 482 -22.24 38.31 12.53
C SER A 482 -22.14 37.69 13.92
N CYS A 483 -22.70 36.48 14.12
CA CYS A 483 -22.75 35.80 15.43
C CYS A 483 -21.41 35.27 15.95
N TRP A 484 -20.34 35.29 15.13
CA TRP A 484 -19.01 34.80 15.50
C TRP A 484 -17.95 35.86 15.25
N ASN A 485 -16.98 35.94 16.15
CA ASN A 485 -15.78 36.76 15.94
C ASN A 485 -14.75 36.06 15.01
N ASP A 486 -13.68 36.76 14.65
CA ASP A 486 -12.68 36.24 13.69
C ASP A 486 -11.96 34.97 14.17
N GLU A 487 -11.70 34.83 15.48
CA GLU A 487 -11.08 33.63 16.04
C GLU A 487 -12.03 32.43 15.98
N GLU A 488 -13.31 32.66 16.24
CA GLU A 488 -14.37 31.65 16.18
C GLU A 488 -14.65 31.22 14.74
N LYS A 489 -14.68 32.17 13.79
CA LYS A 489 -14.75 31.88 12.35
C LYS A 489 -13.54 31.05 11.90
N SER A 490 -12.33 31.42 12.33
CA SER A 490 -11.10 30.67 12.06
C SER A 490 -11.15 29.25 12.64
N TRP A 491 -11.63 29.11 13.88
CA TRP A 491 -11.84 27.82 14.52
C TRP A 491 -12.82 26.95 13.71
N LEU A 492 -14.00 27.47 13.39
CA LEU A 492 -15.04 26.77 12.65
C LEU A 492 -14.52 26.27 11.29
N LEU A 493 -13.86 27.14 10.52
CA LEU A 493 -13.25 26.77 9.22
C LEU A 493 -12.13 25.74 9.36
N SER A 494 -11.36 25.77 10.45
CA SER A 494 -10.31 24.77 10.72
C SER A 494 -10.86 23.37 11.06
N ARG A 495 -12.12 23.31 11.53
CA ARG A 495 -12.79 22.10 12.00
C ARG A 495 -13.78 21.51 11.01
N ILE A 496 -14.09 22.20 9.93
CA ILE A 496 -14.91 21.67 8.83
C ILE A 496 -14.06 20.82 7.89
N ARG A 497 -14.45 19.56 7.73
CA ARG A 497 -13.89 18.64 6.75
C ARG A 497 -14.90 18.40 5.64
N LEU A 498 -14.59 18.85 4.44
CA LEU A 498 -15.37 18.53 3.24
C LEU A 498 -14.96 17.14 2.72
N VAL A 499 -15.94 16.25 2.60
CA VAL A 499 -15.74 14.87 2.15
C VAL A 499 -16.50 14.65 0.84
N PRO A 500 -15.82 14.59 -0.31
CA PRO A 500 -16.47 14.28 -1.58
C PRO A 500 -16.93 12.83 -1.60
N HIS A 501 -18.18 12.62 -1.99
CA HIS A 501 -18.73 11.31 -2.31
C HIS A 501 -18.44 10.95 -3.77
N GLY A 502 -18.58 9.66 -4.10
CA GLY A 502 -18.65 9.24 -5.50
C GLY A 502 -20.08 9.42 -6.01
N LEU A 503 -20.21 9.56 -7.32
CA LEU A 503 -21.51 9.43 -7.98
C LEU A 503 -22.15 8.08 -7.65
N LYS A 504 -23.48 8.05 -7.62
CA LYS A 504 -24.23 6.79 -7.60
C LYS A 504 -23.81 5.97 -8.82
N LYS A 505 -23.72 4.66 -8.67
CA LYS A 505 -23.33 3.75 -9.75
C LYS A 505 -24.52 2.90 -10.16
N HIS A 506 -24.58 2.44 -11.41
CA HIS A 506 -25.64 1.53 -11.89
C HIS A 506 -25.79 0.30 -11.00
N ARG A 507 -24.68 -0.28 -10.51
CA ARG A 507 -24.69 -1.37 -9.52
C ARG A 507 -25.50 -1.08 -8.25
N SER A 508 -25.63 0.19 -7.85
CA SER A 508 -26.41 0.58 -6.67
C SER A 508 -27.93 0.50 -6.87
N MET A 509 -28.39 0.31 -8.11
CA MET A 509 -29.80 0.09 -8.46
C MET A 509 -30.27 -1.35 -8.19
N CYS A 510 -29.41 -2.23 -7.66
CA CYS A 510 -29.80 -3.58 -7.25
C CYS A 510 -31.04 -3.55 -6.32
N SER A 511 -32.17 -4.02 -6.85
CA SER A 511 -33.48 -3.99 -6.18
C SER A 511 -33.80 -5.28 -5.42
N ALA A 512 -33.07 -6.37 -5.68
CA ALA A 512 -33.26 -7.66 -4.99
C ALA A 512 -33.42 -7.57 -3.45
N PRO A 513 -32.59 -6.80 -2.70
CA PRO A 513 -32.79 -6.64 -1.25
C PRO A 513 -34.02 -5.81 -0.88
N LEU A 514 -34.49 -4.91 -1.73
CA LEU A 514 -35.70 -4.11 -1.48
C LEU A 514 -36.95 -4.97 -1.69
N VAL A 515 -37.02 -5.65 -2.84
CA VAL A 515 -38.12 -6.55 -3.20
C VAL A 515 -38.32 -7.65 -2.15
N SER A 516 -37.24 -8.29 -1.69
CA SER A 516 -37.35 -9.32 -0.66
C SER A 516 -37.92 -8.81 0.68
N ARG A 517 -37.73 -7.52 1.01
CA ARG A 517 -38.27 -6.91 2.23
C ARG A 517 -39.72 -6.44 2.09
N GLN A 518 -40.18 -6.27 0.85
CA GLN A 518 -41.55 -5.87 0.53
C GLN A 518 -42.42 -7.05 0.11
N PHE A 519 -41.86 -8.27 0.09
CA PHE A 519 -42.59 -9.48 -0.24
C PHE A 519 -43.84 -9.66 0.64
N CYS A 520 -44.94 -10.01 0.00
CA CYS A 520 -46.20 -10.36 0.63
C CYS A 520 -46.63 -11.71 0.07
N LEU A 521 -46.89 -12.67 0.96
CA LEU A 521 -47.30 -14.02 0.55
C LEU A 521 -48.73 -14.01 -0.02
N GLU A 522 -49.63 -13.25 0.61
CA GLU A 522 -51.02 -13.08 0.16
C GLU A 522 -51.07 -12.53 -1.26
N ASP A 523 -50.32 -11.46 -1.54
CA ASP A 523 -50.23 -10.88 -2.88
C ASP A 523 -49.64 -11.87 -3.91
N MET A 524 -48.72 -12.74 -3.50
CA MET A 524 -48.13 -13.73 -4.41
C MET A 524 -49.10 -14.87 -4.72
N LEU A 525 -49.87 -15.31 -3.73
CA LEU A 525 -50.85 -16.39 -3.85
C LEU A 525 -52.15 -15.97 -4.54
N SER A 526 -52.43 -14.66 -4.62
CA SER A 526 -53.59 -14.14 -5.36
C SER A 526 -53.39 -14.09 -6.89
N HIS A 527 -52.19 -14.37 -7.39
CA HIS A 527 -51.92 -14.47 -8.83
C HIS A 527 -52.35 -15.85 -9.36
N ASP A 528 -52.88 -15.88 -10.59
CA ASP A 528 -53.30 -17.10 -11.27
C ASP A 528 -52.13 -18.11 -11.41
N THR A 529 -52.44 -19.40 -11.28
CA THR A 529 -51.51 -20.52 -11.50
C THR A 529 -50.82 -20.46 -12.85
N ASP A 530 -51.50 -19.98 -13.89
CA ASP A 530 -50.93 -19.81 -15.23
C ASP A 530 -49.82 -18.73 -15.28
N ALA A 531 -49.87 -17.73 -14.39
CA ALA A 531 -48.82 -16.71 -14.27
C ALA A 531 -47.54 -17.24 -13.59
N LEU A 532 -47.62 -18.36 -12.86
CA LEU A 532 -46.48 -19.00 -12.17
C LEU A 532 -45.75 -20.00 -13.07
N VAL A 533 -46.38 -20.53 -14.13
CA VAL A 533 -45.76 -21.47 -15.07
C VAL A 533 -44.52 -20.87 -15.77
N PRO A 534 -44.55 -19.64 -16.32
CA PRO A 534 -43.36 -18.98 -16.86
C PRO A 534 -42.29 -18.69 -15.80
N CYS A 535 -42.72 -18.48 -14.55
CA CYS A 535 -41.81 -18.25 -13.43
C CYS A 535 -41.00 -19.51 -13.08
N ASP A 536 -41.62 -20.68 -13.22
CA ASP A 536 -40.98 -21.99 -13.03
C ASP A 536 -40.02 -22.36 -14.16
N ALA A 537 -40.40 -22.04 -15.40
CA ALA A 537 -39.51 -22.16 -16.54
C ALA A 537 -38.34 -21.18 -16.49
N ALA A 538 -38.45 -20.08 -15.72
CA ALA A 538 -37.47 -18.99 -15.68
C ALA A 538 -37.11 -18.45 -17.07
N SER A 539 -38.08 -18.45 -17.99
CA SER A 539 -37.94 -18.15 -19.42
C SER A 539 -37.54 -16.71 -19.72
N HIS A 540 -37.71 -15.80 -18.75
CA HIS A 540 -37.54 -14.35 -18.93
C HIS A 540 -36.36 -13.76 -18.14
N LEU A 541 -35.46 -14.60 -17.61
CA LEU A 541 -34.26 -14.14 -16.90
C LEU A 541 -33.18 -13.68 -17.90
N VAL A 542 -32.86 -12.39 -17.88
CA VAL A 542 -31.86 -11.82 -18.80
C VAL A 542 -30.58 -11.46 -18.04
N ARG A 543 -29.44 -12.02 -18.47
CA ARG A 543 -28.13 -11.66 -17.93
C ARG A 543 -27.51 -10.52 -18.72
N VAL A 544 -27.18 -9.42 -18.04
CA VAL A 544 -26.47 -8.29 -18.64
C VAL A 544 -24.97 -8.43 -18.38
N GLU A 545 -24.23 -8.86 -19.41
CA GLU A 545 -22.78 -9.13 -19.34
C GLU A 545 -21.91 -7.87 -19.48
N LYS A 546 -22.36 -6.76 -18.91
CA LYS A 546 -21.62 -5.49 -18.85
C LYS A 546 -21.16 -5.20 -17.42
N ILE A 547 -20.12 -4.39 -17.26
CA ILE A 547 -19.64 -3.96 -15.93
C ILE A 547 -20.60 -2.90 -15.39
N TRP A 548 -21.34 -3.24 -14.34
CA TRP A 548 -22.31 -2.35 -13.67
C TRP A 548 -21.67 -1.32 -12.72
N ASP A 549 -20.35 -1.36 -12.51
CA ASP A 549 -19.61 -0.40 -11.68
C ASP A 549 -19.37 0.95 -12.36
N VAL A 550 -20.32 1.40 -13.19
CA VAL A 550 -20.28 2.65 -13.95
C VAL A 550 -21.11 3.73 -13.25
N PRO A 551 -20.59 4.97 -13.10
CA PRO A 551 -21.33 6.10 -12.53
C PRO A 551 -22.59 6.45 -13.33
N ILE A 552 -23.69 6.73 -12.64
CA ILE A 552 -24.88 7.37 -13.21
C ILE A 552 -24.56 8.86 -13.37
N ARG A 553 -24.62 9.36 -14.60
CA ARG A 553 -24.37 10.77 -14.94
C ARG A 553 -25.63 11.60 -14.66
N PRO A 554 -25.62 12.51 -13.66
CA PRO A 554 -26.74 13.40 -13.41
C PRO A 554 -26.81 14.51 -14.45
N THR A 555 -28.02 15.02 -14.69
CA THR A 555 -28.22 16.24 -15.47
C THR A 555 -27.76 17.48 -14.67
N VAL A 556 -27.54 18.60 -15.37
CA VAL A 556 -27.18 19.87 -14.73
C VAL A 556 -28.26 20.32 -13.74
N ALA A 557 -29.54 20.11 -14.06
CA ALA A 557 -30.66 20.45 -13.18
C ALA A 557 -30.65 19.62 -11.88
N GLU A 558 -30.42 18.31 -11.99
CA GLU A 558 -30.27 17.42 -10.84
C GLU A 558 -29.08 17.82 -9.97
N ASP A 559 -27.96 18.16 -10.59
CA ASP A 559 -26.77 18.63 -9.89
C ASP A 559 -27.02 19.91 -9.12
N ASN A 560 -27.70 20.89 -9.72
CA ASN A 560 -28.08 22.13 -9.05
C ASN A 560 -28.93 21.85 -7.81
N GLN A 561 -29.89 20.93 -7.90
CA GLN A 561 -30.75 20.55 -6.79
C GLN A 561 -29.98 19.81 -5.68
N VAL A 562 -29.07 18.92 -6.06
CA VAL A 562 -28.22 18.14 -5.12
C VAL A 562 -27.23 19.06 -4.39
N VAL A 563 -26.59 19.98 -5.11
CA VAL A 563 -25.66 20.97 -4.55
C VAL A 563 -26.38 21.89 -3.58
N ARG A 564 -27.53 22.44 -3.97
CA ARG A 564 -28.37 23.30 -3.12
C ARG A 564 -28.75 22.60 -1.81
N ARG A 565 -29.24 21.36 -1.90
CA ARG A 565 -29.60 20.54 -0.72
C ARG A 565 -28.40 20.19 0.15
N ALA A 566 -27.23 19.99 -0.42
CA ALA A 566 -26.02 19.65 0.34
C ALA A 566 -25.44 20.87 1.09
N ILE A 567 -25.44 22.07 0.47
CA ILE A 567 -25.03 23.32 1.14
C ILE A 567 -25.96 23.64 2.29
N ARG A 568 -27.29 23.66 2.07
CA ARG A 568 -28.27 23.91 3.15
C ARG A 568 -28.09 22.98 4.33
N ARG A 569 -27.92 21.67 4.08
CA ARG A 569 -27.66 20.69 5.14
C ARG A 569 -26.36 20.95 5.90
N CYS A 570 -25.29 21.34 5.21
CA CYS A 570 -24.03 21.68 5.88
C CYS A 570 -24.16 22.97 6.70
N CYS A 571 -24.79 24.02 6.17
CA CYS A 571 -25.03 25.28 6.88
C CYS A 571 -25.91 25.07 8.13
N HIS A 572 -27.01 24.32 8.01
CA HIS A 572 -27.86 23.95 9.14
C HIS A 572 -27.09 23.18 10.22
N PHE A 573 -26.27 22.19 9.81
CA PHE A 573 -25.43 21.43 10.75
C PHE A 573 -24.37 22.30 11.45
N LEU A 574 -23.98 23.42 10.84
CA LEU A 574 -23.03 24.39 11.39
C LEU A 574 -23.73 25.53 12.15
N HIS A 575 -25.05 25.48 12.32
CA HIS A 575 -25.85 26.55 12.94
C HIS A 575 -25.72 27.91 12.24
N ILE A 576 -25.48 27.92 10.93
CA ILE A 576 -25.56 29.12 10.09
C ILE A 576 -27.03 29.46 9.86
N ASP A 577 -27.36 30.75 9.91
CA ASP A 577 -28.71 31.27 9.70
C ASP A 577 -29.32 30.80 8.36
N HIS A 578 -30.64 30.58 8.34
CA HIS A 578 -31.35 30.06 7.17
C HIS A 578 -31.26 30.99 5.96
N GLN A 579 -31.31 32.31 6.15
CA GLN A 579 -31.21 33.28 5.06
C GLN A 579 -29.82 33.25 4.42
N ILE A 580 -28.77 33.23 5.25
CA ILE A 580 -27.38 33.10 4.78
C ILE A 580 -27.17 31.74 4.08
N ALA A 581 -27.77 30.66 4.61
CA ALA A 581 -27.70 29.34 4.01
C ALA A 581 -28.34 29.29 2.61
N ASP A 582 -29.45 30.01 2.40
CA ASP A 582 -30.12 30.11 1.10
C ASP A 582 -29.31 30.91 0.09
N ILE A 583 -28.77 32.07 0.50
CA ILE A 583 -27.88 32.89 -0.34
C ILE A 583 -26.66 32.05 -0.75
N ALA A 584 -26.05 31.34 0.20
CA ALA A 584 -24.94 30.44 -0.06
C ALA A 584 -25.31 29.32 -1.04
N ALA A 585 -26.50 28.71 -0.90
CA ALA A 585 -26.93 27.64 -1.78
C ALA A 585 -27.20 28.14 -3.21
N GLN A 586 -27.72 29.36 -3.38
CA GLN A 586 -27.90 30.01 -4.68
C GLN A 586 -26.55 30.40 -5.31
N ASP A 587 -25.64 30.99 -4.52
CA ASP A 587 -24.27 31.32 -4.96
C ASP A 587 -23.49 30.06 -5.37
N ALA A 588 -23.69 28.93 -4.69
CA ALA A 588 -23.08 27.67 -5.06
C ALA A 588 -23.54 27.17 -6.43
N VAL A 589 -24.84 27.26 -6.73
CA VAL A 589 -25.39 26.88 -8.03
C VAL A 589 -24.84 27.79 -9.14
N ARG A 590 -24.86 29.12 -8.94
CA ARG A 590 -24.28 30.08 -9.90
C ARG A 590 -22.79 29.86 -10.13
N SER A 591 -22.04 29.63 -9.05
CA SER A 591 -20.60 29.39 -9.09
C SER A 591 -20.23 28.03 -9.70
N LEU A 592 -21.17 27.07 -9.76
CA LEU A 592 -20.92 25.72 -10.27
C LEU A 592 -20.61 25.76 -11.77
N CYS A 593 -21.44 26.43 -12.56
CA CYS A 593 -21.26 26.59 -14.01
C CYS A 593 -20.01 27.40 -14.39
N GLN A 594 -19.42 28.12 -13.43
CA GLN A 594 -18.19 28.90 -13.62
C GLN A 594 -16.94 28.13 -13.15
N ASP A 595 -17.08 27.00 -12.45
CA ASP A 595 -15.96 26.25 -11.92
C ASP A 595 -15.31 25.36 -12.99
N ARG A 596 -14.01 25.56 -13.21
CA ARG A 596 -13.24 24.84 -14.23
C ARG A 596 -13.24 23.32 -14.03
N CYS A 597 -13.26 22.83 -12.79
CA CYS A 597 -13.24 21.40 -12.52
C CYS A 597 -14.58 20.75 -12.85
N TYR A 598 -15.69 21.42 -12.55
CA TYR A 598 -17.03 20.98 -12.94
C TYR A 598 -17.25 21.05 -14.45
N MET A 599 -16.92 22.18 -15.08
CA MET A 599 -17.11 22.34 -16.54
C MET A 599 -16.26 21.37 -17.36
N LYS A 600 -15.03 21.05 -16.91
CA LYS A 600 -14.20 20.02 -17.54
C LYS A 600 -14.86 18.64 -17.49
N GLU A 601 -15.47 18.30 -16.36
CA GLU A 601 -16.18 17.03 -16.21
C GLU A 601 -17.44 16.99 -17.10
N GLN A 602 -18.24 18.06 -17.11
CA GLN A 602 -19.42 18.18 -17.97
C GLN A 602 -19.07 18.08 -19.46
N HIS A 603 -18.00 18.73 -19.91
CA HIS A 603 -17.56 18.65 -21.29
C HIS A 603 -17.13 17.23 -21.69
N VAL A 604 -16.42 16.52 -20.81
CA VAL A 604 -16.08 15.10 -21.03
C VAL A 604 -17.32 14.23 -21.09
N TRP A 605 -18.33 14.50 -20.26
CA TRP A 605 -19.59 13.75 -20.30
C TRP A 605 -20.34 13.99 -21.60
N HIS A 606 -20.48 15.26 -22.01
CA HIS A 606 -21.11 15.62 -23.29
C HIS A 606 -20.39 14.98 -24.48
N ALA A 607 -19.06 15.05 -24.53
CA ALA A 607 -18.26 14.47 -25.61
C ALA A 607 -18.31 12.93 -25.65
N THR A 608 -18.71 12.27 -24.55
CA THR A 608 -18.82 10.82 -24.45
C THR A 608 -20.25 10.37 -24.15
N GLN A 609 -21.24 11.18 -24.52
CA GLN A 609 -22.63 10.93 -24.16
C GLN A 609 -23.18 9.72 -24.92
N ASN A 610 -23.05 9.71 -26.24
CA ASN A 610 -23.53 8.60 -27.09
C ASN A 610 -22.90 7.26 -26.64
N ALA A 611 -21.57 7.21 -26.48
CA ALA A 611 -20.89 6.00 -26.02
C ALA A 611 -21.32 5.54 -24.61
N TYR A 612 -21.74 6.48 -23.74
CA TYR A 612 -22.28 6.14 -22.43
C TYR A 612 -23.71 5.61 -22.54
N GLU A 613 -24.56 6.22 -23.36
CA GLU A 613 -25.92 5.77 -23.64
C GLU A 613 -25.91 4.38 -24.27
N ASP A 614 -25.12 4.16 -25.33
CA ASP A 614 -24.93 2.85 -25.98
C ASP A 614 -24.47 1.77 -24.99
N TYR A 615 -23.55 2.13 -24.09
CA TYR A 615 -23.07 1.19 -23.08
C TYR A 615 -24.13 0.90 -22.00
N THR A 616 -24.97 1.87 -21.64
CA THR A 616 -25.93 1.77 -20.52
C THR A 616 -27.37 1.50 -20.94
N VAL A 617 -27.67 1.39 -22.23
CA VAL A 617 -29.03 1.19 -22.79
C VAL A 617 -29.75 -0.02 -22.19
N ASP A 618 -29.02 -1.11 -21.94
CA ASP A 618 -29.51 -2.37 -21.36
C ASP A 618 -29.33 -2.42 -19.83
N MET A 619 -28.89 -1.34 -19.17
CA MET A 619 -28.75 -1.23 -17.72
C MET A 619 -29.97 -0.60 -17.02
N SER A 620 -30.95 -0.12 -17.80
CA SER A 620 -32.24 0.35 -17.29
C SER A 620 -33.06 -0.80 -16.70
N VAL A 621 -33.98 -0.48 -15.80
CA VAL A 621 -34.83 -1.46 -15.11
C VAL A 621 -36.24 -0.91 -15.09
N ASN A 622 -37.21 -1.73 -15.50
CA ASN A 622 -38.61 -1.37 -15.40
C ASN A 622 -39.13 -1.67 -13.98
N ALA A 623 -40.25 -1.06 -13.58
CA ALA A 623 -40.84 -1.30 -12.26
C ALA A 623 -41.24 -2.79 -12.04
N SER A 624 -41.49 -3.52 -13.13
CA SER A 624 -41.80 -4.95 -13.15
C SER A 624 -40.57 -5.87 -13.13
N GLU A 625 -39.35 -5.33 -13.03
CA GLU A 625 -38.10 -6.09 -13.04
C GLU A 625 -37.27 -5.93 -11.76
N VAL A 626 -36.54 -6.98 -11.42
CA VAL A 626 -35.63 -7.06 -10.29
C VAL A 626 -34.22 -7.20 -10.79
N LEU A 627 -33.34 -6.32 -10.32
CA LEU A 627 -31.91 -6.46 -10.50
C LEU A 627 -31.29 -7.27 -9.37
N THR A 628 -30.75 -8.42 -9.72
CA THR A 628 -29.99 -9.27 -8.80
C THR A 628 -28.58 -9.56 -9.33
N PRO A 629 -27.53 -9.57 -8.49
CA PRO A 629 -26.18 -9.94 -8.91
C PRO A 629 -26.07 -11.40 -9.35
N ASP A 630 -25.18 -11.65 -10.30
CA ASP A 630 -24.66 -13.00 -10.52
C ASP A 630 -23.87 -13.49 -9.29
N ASP A 631 -24.09 -14.74 -8.88
CA ASP A 631 -23.49 -15.34 -7.68
C ASP A 631 -21.95 -15.33 -7.73
N LYS A 632 -21.36 -15.76 -8.86
CA LYS A 632 -19.90 -15.88 -9.02
C LYS A 632 -19.29 -14.61 -9.63
N ASP A 633 -19.95 -14.02 -10.62
CA ASP A 633 -19.47 -12.88 -11.38
C ASP A 633 -20.22 -11.59 -11.03
N LYS A 634 -20.06 -11.11 -9.80
CA LYS A 634 -20.74 -9.91 -9.22
C LYS A 634 -20.55 -8.58 -9.96
N LYS A 635 -19.82 -8.58 -11.08
CA LYS A 635 -19.70 -7.46 -12.02
C LYS A 635 -20.88 -7.41 -13.01
N PHE A 636 -21.52 -8.55 -13.23
CA PHE A 636 -22.70 -8.75 -14.06
C PHE A 636 -23.95 -8.83 -13.18
N MET A 637 -25.09 -8.47 -13.76
CA MET A 637 -26.39 -8.51 -13.11
C MET A 637 -27.37 -9.29 -13.97
N TRP A 638 -28.42 -9.77 -13.31
CA TRP A 638 -29.58 -10.39 -13.90
C TRP A 638 -30.77 -9.45 -13.76
N LYS A 639 -31.51 -9.26 -14.84
CA LYS A 639 -32.87 -8.73 -14.85
C LYS A 639 -33.82 -9.92 -14.74
N VAL A 640 -34.70 -9.88 -13.76
CA VAL A 640 -35.64 -10.97 -13.46
C VAL A 640 -37.02 -10.34 -13.28
N PRO A 641 -38.09 -10.83 -13.92
CA PRO A 641 -39.43 -10.32 -13.64
C PRO A 641 -39.76 -10.39 -12.14
N LEU A 642 -40.47 -9.40 -11.63
CA LEU A 642 -40.78 -9.22 -10.21
C LEU A 642 -41.42 -10.46 -9.60
N LEU A 643 -42.52 -10.91 -10.20
CA LEU A 643 -43.26 -12.10 -9.75
C LEU A 643 -42.36 -13.35 -9.77
N CYS A 644 -41.61 -13.56 -10.85
CA CYS A 644 -40.69 -14.68 -10.97
C CYS A 644 -39.62 -14.66 -9.87
N TYR A 645 -39.02 -13.51 -9.60
CA TYR A 645 -38.01 -13.40 -8.54
C TYR A 645 -38.62 -13.69 -7.16
N GLN A 646 -39.81 -13.15 -6.85
CA GLN A 646 -40.51 -13.39 -5.58
C GLN A 646 -40.87 -14.87 -5.41
N TRP A 647 -41.44 -15.49 -6.44
CA TRP A 647 -41.77 -16.91 -6.48
C TRP A 647 -40.53 -17.79 -6.27
N LEU A 648 -39.44 -17.54 -6.99
CA LEU A 648 -38.20 -18.30 -6.84
C LEU A 648 -37.63 -18.19 -5.42
N LEU A 649 -37.69 -17.01 -4.78
CA LEU A 649 -37.27 -16.87 -3.38
C LEU A 649 -38.07 -17.77 -2.45
N PHE A 650 -39.40 -17.66 -2.52
CA PHE A 650 -40.31 -18.43 -1.68
C PHE A 650 -40.16 -19.94 -1.93
N LYS A 651 -40.20 -20.37 -3.19
CA LYS A 651 -40.03 -21.77 -3.61
C LYS A 651 -38.71 -22.37 -3.11
N PHE A 652 -37.57 -21.69 -3.30
CA PHE A 652 -36.27 -22.22 -2.83
C PHE A 652 -36.09 -22.18 -1.31
N ALA A 653 -36.88 -21.39 -0.58
CA ALA A 653 -36.96 -21.50 0.87
C ALA A 653 -37.78 -22.73 1.28
N MET A 654 -38.97 -22.92 0.69
CA MET A 654 -39.85 -24.07 0.97
C MET A 654 -39.23 -25.43 0.63
N LEU A 655 -38.52 -25.52 -0.51
CA LEU A 655 -37.88 -26.76 -0.95
C LEU A 655 -36.61 -27.12 -0.15
N SER A 656 -36.18 -26.26 0.76
CA SER A 656 -34.91 -26.44 1.45
C SER A 656 -35.10 -27.18 2.77
N PRO A 657 -34.43 -28.33 3.00
CA PRO A 657 -34.62 -29.11 4.24
C PRO A 657 -34.18 -28.36 5.50
N ALA A 658 -33.27 -27.39 5.37
CA ALA A 658 -32.76 -26.56 6.47
C ALA A 658 -33.67 -25.36 6.82
N TRP A 659 -34.77 -25.14 6.10
CA TRP A 659 -35.66 -23.99 6.28
C TRP A 659 -37.08 -24.50 6.54
N GLU A 660 -37.76 -23.89 7.49
CA GLU A 660 -39.11 -24.26 7.89
C GLU A 660 -39.96 -23.00 7.97
N LEU A 661 -41.15 -23.02 7.39
CA LEU A 661 -42.09 -21.90 7.50
C LEU A 661 -42.56 -21.80 8.95
N SER A 662 -42.37 -20.63 9.56
CA SER A 662 -42.73 -20.41 10.97
C SER A 662 -44.15 -19.86 11.07
N SER A 663 -44.85 -20.23 12.15
CA SER A 663 -46.11 -19.59 12.54
C SER A 663 -45.97 -18.20 13.16
N PHE A 664 -44.73 -17.73 13.38
CA PHE A 664 -44.46 -16.45 14.02
C PHE A 664 -44.66 -15.30 13.05
N GLY A 665 -45.31 -14.23 13.51
CA GLY A 665 -45.25 -12.94 12.85
C GLY A 665 -43.85 -12.33 12.94
N LEU A 666 -43.58 -11.33 12.10
CA LEU A 666 -42.31 -10.60 12.15
C LEU A 666 -42.08 -9.94 13.51
N GLU A 667 -43.13 -9.45 14.16
CA GLU A 667 -43.05 -8.80 15.47
C GLU A 667 -42.71 -9.79 16.58
N ASP A 668 -43.35 -10.96 16.58
CA ASP A 668 -43.07 -12.03 17.55
C ASP A 668 -41.64 -12.57 17.39
N ALA A 669 -41.19 -12.78 16.15
CA ALA A 669 -39.84 -13.22 15.86
C ALA A 669 -38.79 -12.19 16.32
N GLU A 670 -39.08 -10.89 16.16
CA GLU A 670 -38.24 -9.80 16.65
C GLU A 670 -38.22 -9.74 18.18
N ALA A 671 -39.39 -9.86 18.83
CA ALA A 671 -39.52 -9.90 20.29
C ALA A 671 -38.72 -11.07 20.89
N TRP A 672 -38.86 -12.26 20.32
CA TRP A 672 -38.09 -13.44 20.68
C TRP A 672 -36.58 -13.20 20.57
N CYS A 673 -36.11 -12.67 19.43
CA CYS A 673 -34.69 -12.40 19.22
C CYS A 673 -34.16 -11.33 20.19
N GLN A 674 -34.96 -10.31 20.51
CA GLN A 674 -34.60 -9.30 21.51
C GLN A 674 -34.47 -9.92 22.90
N GLU A 675 -35.38 -10.82 23.25
CA GLU A 675 -35.39 -11.49 24.55
C GLU A 675 -34.19 -12.42 24.73
N VAL A 676 -33.83 -13.19 23.70
CA VAL A 676 -32.58 -13.99 23.68
C VAL A 676 -31.36 -13.13 23.99
N PHE A 677 -31.26 -11.95 23.38
CA PHE A 677 -30.13 -11.04 23.59
C PHE A 677 -30.19 -10.38 24.96
N ARG A 678 -31.40 -10.12 25.47
CA ARG A 678 -31.64 -9.60 26.81
C ARG A 678 -31.23 -10.60 27.88
N ILE A 679 -31.50 -11.88 27.72
CA ILE A 679 -31.17 -12.91 28.71
C ILE A 679 -29.67 -13.25 28.63
N LEU A 680 -29.18 -13.57 27.43
CA LEU A 680 -27.85 -14.17 27.29
C LEU A 680 -26.70 -13.16 27.36
N LEU A 681 -26.87 -11.93 26.85
CA LEU A 681 -25.74 -10.98 26.83
C LEU A 681 -25.55 -10.28 28.19
N PRO A 682 -24.35 -10.32 28.78
CA PRO A 682 -24.04 -9.52 29.96
C PRO A 682 -24.19 -8.03 29.71
N THR A 683 -24.56 -7.25 30.73
CA THR A 683 -24.78 -5.79 30.66
C THR A 683 -23.61 -5.05 30.00
N ARG A 684 -22.38 -5.47 30.32
CA ARG A 684 -21.15 -4.94 29.73
C ARG A 684 -21.08 -5.16 28.21
N LEU A 685 -21.40 -6.36 27.74
CA LEU A 685 -21.41 -6.69 26.31
C LEU A 685 -22.58 -6.04 25.60
N LYS A 686 -23.76 -5.89 26.22
CA LYS A 686 -24.87 -5.10 25.65
C LYS A 686 -24.46 -3.65 25.40
N ALA A 687 -23.80 -3.01 26.37
CA ALA A 687 -23.28 -1.65 26.22
C ALA A 687 -22.20 -1.57 25.13
N PHE A 688 -21.31 -2.57 25.06
CA PHE A 688 -20.32 -2.65 24.00
C PHE A 688 -20.93 -2.90 22.62
N LEU A 689 -21.92 -3.77 22.49
CA LEU A 689 -22.55 -4.07 21.21
C LEU A 689 -23.62 -3.02 20.83
N LYS A 690 -23.94 -2.12 21.76
CA LYS A 690 -24.94 -1.05 21.62
C LYS A 690 -26.27 -1.61 21.11
N ILE A 691 -26.84 -2.53 21.86
CA ILE A 691 -28.14 -3.13 21.52
C ILE A 691 -29.19 -2.40 22.37
N PRO A 692 -29.79 -1.30 21.88
CA PRO A 692 -30.85 -0.62 22.61
C PRO A 692 -32.11 -1.49 22.70
N LYS A 693 -33.01 -1.10 23.61
CA LYS A 693 -34.41 -1.56 23.62
C LYS A 693 -35.01 -1.24 22.23
N TYR A 694 -35.73 -2.18 21.61
CA TYR A 694 -36.36 -2.06 20.28
C TYR A 694 -35.42 -2.09 19.06
N THR A 695 -34.32 -2.84 19.12
CA THR A 695 -33.50 -3.05 17.92
C THR A 695 -34.05 -4.17 17.06
N ARG A 696 -34.20 -3.93 15.74
CA ARG A 696 -34.47 -5.00 14.78
C ARG A 696 -33.27 -5.93 14.62
N ILE A 697 -33.45 -7.18 14.99
CA ILE A 697 -32.46 -8.25 15.00
C ILE A 697 -32.73 -9.23 13.86
N VAL A 698 -34.00 -9.56 13.57
CA VAL A 698 -34.34 -10.55 12.53
C VAL A 698 -33.77 -10.13 11.17
N PRO A 699 -32.83 -10.90 10.58
CA PRO A 699 -32.31 -10.61 9.26
C PRO A 699 -33.34 -10.96 8.19
N TYR A 700 -33.27 -10.30 7.03
CA TYR A 700 -34.00 -10.69 5.84
C TYR A 700 -33.08 -11.46 4.88
N TYR A 701 -33.59 -12.27 3.97
CA TYR A 701 -32.77 -12.91 2.93
C TYR A 701 -33.18 -12.50 1.52
N TYR A 702 -32.23 -12.51 0.60
CA TYR A 702 -32.45 -12.30 -0.83
C TYR A 702 -31.64 -13.29 -1.65
N GLY A 703 -31.93 -13.38 -2.94
CA GLY A 703 -31.37 -14.37 -3.85
C GLY A 703 -30.36 -13.79 -4.82
N THR A 704 -29.35 -14.58 -5.19
CA THR A 704 -28.47 -14.31 -6.34
C THR A 704 -28.49 -15.49 -7.30
N VAL A 705 -28.37 -15.20 -8.61
CA VAL A 705 -28.59 -16.20 -9.66
C VAL A 705 -27.27 -16.90 -10.01
N LYS A 706 -27.27 -18.23 -10.05
CA LYS A 706 -26.12 -19.03 -10.49
C LYS A 706 -26.20 -19.26 -12.00
N SER A 707 -25.42 -18.51 -12.77
CA SER A 707 -25.36 -18.59 -14.24
C SER A 707 -25.20 -19.99 -14.84
N LYS A 708 -24.61 -20.95 -14.13
CA LYS A 708 -24.52 -22.35 -14.60
C LYS A 708 -25.88 -23.09 -14.66
N CYS A 709 -26.95 -22.51 -14.12
CA CYS A 709 -28.27 -23.14 -13.99
C CYS A 709 -29.32 -22.52 -14.92
N PHE A 710 -28.97 -21.44 -15.61
CA PHE A 710 -29.86 -20.66 -16.46
C PHE A 710 -29.13 -20.33 -17.76
N THR A 711 -29.79 -20.45 -18.91
CA THR A 711 -29.21 -19.99 -20.18
C THR A 711 -29.40 -18.48 -20.29
N ALA A 712 -28.37 -17.77 -20.74
CA ALA A 712 -28.48 -16.33 -21.00
C ALA A 712 -29.02 -16.14 -22.43
N GLY A 713 -30.23 -15.57 -22.58
CA GLY A 713 -30.86 -15.31 -23.87
C GLY A 713 -32.35 -15.02 -23.75
N GLN A 714 -33.01 -14.71 -24.88
CA GLN A 714 -34.44 -14.36 -24.91
C GLN A 714 -35.39 -15.58 -24.97
N THR A 715 -34.88 -16.80 -25.17
CA THR A 715 -35.75 -17.93 -25.56
C THR A 715 -35.52 -19.29 -24.87
N VAL A 716 -34.61 -19.45 -23.90
CA VAL A 716 -34.53 -20.71 -23.11
C VAL A 716 -34.16 -20.45 -21.65
N GLY A 717 -35.06 -20.88 -20.74
CA GLY A 717 -35.00 -20.66 -19.29
C GLY A 717 -34.12 -21.63 -18.49
N HIS A 718 -34.57 -22.01 -17.30
CA HIS A 718 -33.86 -22.85 -16.32
C HIS A 718 -33.40 -24.19 -16.95
N ILE A 719 -32.09 -24.49 -16.90
CA ILE A 719 -31.47 -25.67 -17.55
C ILE A 719 -30.90 -26.69 -16.55
N CYS A 720 -30.96 -26.41 -15.25
CA CYS A 720 -30.38 -27.30 -14.26
C CYS A 720 -31.29 -28.50 -14.02
N THR A 721 -30.82 -29.68 -14.40
CA THR A 721 -31.52 -30.96 -14.18
C THR A 721 -31.17 -31.63 -12.85
N LYS A 722 -30.24 -31.05 -12.07
CA LYS A 722 -29.80 -31.63 -10.80
C LYS A 722 -30.93 -31.56 -9.76
N PRO A 723 -31.41 -32.72 -9.24
CA PRO A 723 -32.42 -32.74 -8.20
C PRO A 723 -31.99 -31.95 -6.97
N ALA A 724 -32.93 -31.22 -6.35
CA ALA A 724 -32.70 -30.40 -5.15
C ALA A 724 -31.53 -29.39 -5.24
N HIS A 725 -31.03 -29.07 -6.44
CA HIS A 725 -29.94 -28.11 -6.57
C HIS A 725 -30.44 -26.69 -6.30
N SER A 726 -29.79 -26.00 -5.35
CA SER A 726 -30.03 -24.58 -5.09
C SER A 726 -29.55 -23.75 -6.30
N CYS A 727 -30.41 -23.54 -7.30
CA CYS A 727 -30.08 -22.76 -8.51
C CYS A 727 -29.95 -21.26 -8.21
N LEU A 728 -30.63 -20.80 -7.16
CA LEU A 728 -30.49 -19.48 -6.58
C LEU A 728 -29.77 -19.59 -5.24
N ARG A 729 -28.70 -18.80 -5.04
CA ARG A 729 -28.01 -18.73 -3.75
C ARG A 729 -28.78 -17.81 -2.82
N LYS A 730 -29.34 -18.39 -1.75
CA LYS A 730 -30.00 -17.66 -0.65
C LYS A 730 -28.93 -16.97 0.21
N ILE A 731 -29.04 -15.65 0.36
CA ILE A 731 -28.11 -14.83 1.15
C ILE A 731 -28.91 -14.17 2.27
N VAL A 732 -28.59 -14.53 3.52
CA VAL A 732 -29.18 -13.90 4.70
C VAL A 732 -28.42 -12.60 5.00
N SER A 733 -29.14 -11.48 4.93
CA SER A 733 -28.58 -10.13 4.98
C SER A 733 -28.58 -9.57 6.39
N PHE A 734 -27.42 -9.64 7.03
CA PHE A 734 -27.14 -8.97 8.30
C PHE A 734 -26.75 -7.49 8.10
N CYS A 735 -27.14 -6.84 6.99
CA CYS A 735 -26.68 -5.48 6.69
C CYS A 735 -27.23 -4.43 7.66
N LYS A 736 -28.46 -4.63 8.14
CA LYS A 736 -29.12 -3.80 9.16
C LYS A 736 -28.85 -4.26 10.60
N TRP A 737 -28.04 -5.31 10.77
CA TRP A 737 -27.77 -5.88 12.09
C TRP A 737 -27.11 -4.86 13.04
N PRO A 738 -27.59 -4.73 14.29
CA PRO A 738 -27.07 -3.78 15.28
C PRO A 738 -25.55 -3.78 15.37
N PHE A 739 -24.96 -2.62 15.06
CA PHE A 739 -23.53 -2.36 15.20
C PHE A 739 -22.63 -3.51 14.70
N ARG A 740 -22.99 -4.14 13.57
CA ARG A 740 -22.28 -5.28 12.93
C ARG A 740 -20.75 -5.18 12.95
N ARG A 741 -20.19 -3.97 12.84
CA ARG A 741 -18.74 -3.74 12.91
C ARG A 741 -18.12 -4.18 14.24
N ARG A 742 -18.87 -4.09 15.36
CA ARG A 742 -18.42 -4.50 16.70
C ARG A 742 -18.45 -6.01 16.89
N TRP A 743 -19.42 -6.71 16.29
CA TRP A 743 -19.46 -8.18 16.26
C TRP A 743 -18.23 -8.83 15.63
N ARG A 744 -17.53 -8.12 14.72
CA ARG A 744 -16.24 -8.59 14.19
C ARG A 744 -15.18 -8.79 15.26
N PHE A 745 -15.26 -8.10 16.40
CA PHE A 745 -14.32 -8.31 17.50
C PHE A 745 -14.61 -9.61 18.24
N ILE A 746 -15.89 -9.97 18.42
CA ILE A 746 -16.32 -11.27 18.96
C ILE A 746 -15.89 -12.40 18.03
N HIS A 747 -16.11 -12.26 16.71
CA HIS A 747 -15.60 -13.21 15.72
C HIS A 747 -14.07 -13.37 15.81
N ARG A 748 -13.31 -12.28 15.95
CA ARG A 748 -11.84 -12.34 16.08
C ARG A 748 -11.39 -13.03 17.36
N ALA A 749 -12.11 -12.83 18.46
CA ALA A 749 -11.83 -13.53 19.71
C ALA A 749 -11.99 -15.04 19.51
N TRP A 750 -13.11 -15.49 18.93
CA TRP A 750 -13.31 -16.90 18.59
C TRP A 750 -12.29 -17.43 17.59
N GLU A 751 -11.99 -16.69 16.52
CA GLU A 751 -10.93 -17.09 15.55
C GLU A 751 -9.58 -17.30 16.25
N THR A 752 -9.28 -16.57 17.33
CA THR A 752 -8.05 -16.76 18.11
C THR A 752 -8.06 -18.08 18.87
N VAL A 753 -9.21 -18.45 19.45
CA VAL A 753 -9.41 -19.73 20.17
C VAL A 753 -9.39 -20.91 19.19
N VAL A 754 -10.03 -20.80 18.02
CA VAL A 754 -10.04 -21.88 17.03
C VAL A 754 -8.67 -22.05 16.37
N ARG A 755 -7.91 -20.97 16.17
CA ARG A 755 -6.56 -21.04 15.60
C ARG A 755 -5.56 -21.81 16.45
N SER A 756 -5.77 -21.89 17.75
CA SER A 756 -4.95 -22.73 18.60
C SER A 756 -5.28 -24.22 18.46
N MET A 757 -6.40 -24.58 17.81
CA MET A 757 -6.79 -25.98 17.62
C MET A 757 -6.03 -26.56 16.43
N ASP A 758 -5.58 -27.81 16.57
CA ASP A 758 -4.97 -28.56 15.47
C ASP A 758 -6.03 -29.01 14.46
N THR A 759 -6.53 -28.05 13.68
CA THR A 759 -7.64 -28.20 12.73
C THR A 759 -7.13 -28.13 11.30
N ASP A 760 -7.95 -28.59 10.36
CA ASP A 760 -7.62 -28.51 8.93
C ASP A 760 -7.80 -27.08 8.37
N GLU A 761 -8.40 -26.15 9.13
CA GLU A 761 -8.70 -24.78 8.69
C GLU A 761 -7.43 -23.99 8.28
N VAL A 762 -7.41 -23.61 7.00
CA VAL A 762 -6.49 -22.65 6.42
C VAL A 762 -7.15 -21.27 6.50
N TRP A 763 -6.64 -20.40 7.35
CA TRP A 763 -7.29 -19.09 7.59
C TRP A 763 -7.05 -18.05 6.49
N SER A 764 -6.13 -18.33 5.56
CA SER A 764 -5.66 -17.38 4.54
C SER A 764 -5.15 -18.13 3.32
N LEU A 765 -5.78 -17.92 2.16
CA LEU A 765 -5.32 -18.48 0.89
C LEU A 765 -3.90 -18.07 0.50
N LYS A 766 -3.40 -16.95 1.03
CA LYS A 766 -2.01 -16.51 0.81
C LYS A 766 -1.00 -17.44 1.47
N ASP A 767 -1.39 -18.04 2.58
CA ASP A 767 -0.55 -18.91 3.39
C ASP A 767 -0.83 -20.40 3.08
N ALA A 768 -1.84 -20.69 2.26
CA ALA A 768 -2.26 -22.05 1.92
C ALA A 768 -1.12 -22.90 1.37
N CYS A 769 -0.33 -22.39 0.41
CA CYS A 769 0.79 -23.15 -0.14
C CYS A 769 1.83 -23.50 0.93
N HIS A 770 2.13 -22.57 1.85
CA HIS A 770 3.07 -22.81 2.93
C HIS A 770 2.53 -23.83 3.94
N VAL A 771 1.28 -23.67 4.37
CA VAL A 771 0.62 -24.60 5.30
C VAL A 771 0.55 -26.00 4.69
N MET A 772 0.13 -26.12 3.44
CA MET A 772 0.03 -27.41 2.76
C MET A 772 1.39 -28.05 2.52
N SER A 773 2.43 -27.28 2.13
CA SER A 773 3.79 -27.82 1.98
C SER A 773 4.32 -28.40 3.29
N SER A 774 4.10 -27.70 4.41
CA SER A 774 4.47 -28.20 5.74
C SER A 774 3.72 -29.48 6.08
N ARG A 775 2.41 -29.55 5.81
CA ARG A 775 1.60 -30.75 6.08
C ARG A 775 1.98 -31.92 5.18
N MET A 776 2.34 -31.67 3.91
CA MET A 776 2.85 -32.68 2.98
C MET A 776 4.21 -33.24 3.40
N HIS A 777 5.07 -32.40 3.99
CA HIS A 777 6.33 -32.87 4.57
C HIS A 777 6.08 -33.78 5.78
N VAL A 778 5.18 -33.40 6.69
CA VAL A 778 4.79 -34.21 7.86
C VAL A 778 4.15 -35.54 7.44
N ALA A 779 3.37 -35.55 6.36
CA ALA A 779 2.77 -36.76 5.82
C ALA A 779 3.80 -37.66 5.10
N GLY A 780 4.99 -37.17 4.73
CA GLY A 780 6.02 -37.98 4.08
C GLY A 780 5.74 -38.30 2.60
N VAL A 781 5.30 -37.31 1.80
CA VAL A 781 4.73 -37.48 0.42
C VAL A 781 5.66 -38.11 -0.64
N SER A 782 6.82 -38.61 -0.25
CA SER A 782 7.88 -39.09 -1.14
C SER A 782 7.98 -40.62 -1.28
N ALA A 783 7.23 -41.42 -0.50
CA ALA A 783 7.42 -42.89 -0.40
C ALA A 783 6.09 -43.70 -0.45
N GLY A 784 5.19 -43.39 -1.39
CA GLY A 784 3.82 -43.95 -1.43
C GLY A 784 3.69 -45.33 -2.10
N SER A 785 2.76 -46.15 -1.61
CA SER A 785 2.32 -47.41 -2.24
C SER A 785 1.50 -47.17 -3.51
N CYS A 786 1.60 -48.06 -4.50
CA CYS A 786 0.83 -48.04 -5.75
C CYS A 786 -0.54 -48.74 -5.66
N THR A 787 -0.97 -49.19 -4.48
CA THR A 787 -2.27 -49.87 -4.30
C THR A 787 -3.09 -49.22 -3.19
N CYS A 788 -4.41 -49.38 -3.28
CA CYS A 788 -5.36 -48.90 -2.29
C CYS A 788 -5.54 -49.95 -1.17
N THR A 789 -5.20 -49.63 0.07
CA THR A 789 -5.45 -50.44 1.27
C THR A 789 -6.94 -50.58 1.62
N ARG A 790 -7.85 -49.77 1.04
CA ARG A 790 -9.31 -49.98 1.21
C ARG A 790 -9.91 -50.97 0.22
N CYS A 791 -9.62 -50.76 -1.06
CA CYS A 791 -10.34 -51.39 -2.16
C CYS A 791 -9.43 -52.22 -3.07
N GLY A 792 -8.14 -52.36 -2.74
CA GLY A 792 -7.14 -53.09 -3.51
C GLY A 792 -6.69 -52.42 -4.81
N VAL A 793 -7.47 -51.49 -5.37
CA VAL A 793 -7.25 -50.89 -6.69
C VAL A 793 -5.92 -50.14 -6.79
N GLU A 794 -5.25 -50.29 -7.93
CA GLU A 794 -4.02 -49.56 -8.26
C GLU A 794 -4.21 -48.04 -8.32
N LYS A 795 -3.18 -47.31 -7.89
CA LYS A 795 -3.16 -45.85 -7.87
C LYS A 795 -1.75 -45.28 -8.06
N PRO A 796 -1.62 -44.01 -8.48
CA PRO A 796 -0.35 -43.30 -8.44
C PRO A 796 0.21 -43.18 -7.01
N THR A 797 1.53 -42.99 -6.92
CA THR A 797 2.28 -42.83 -5.65
C THR A 797 1.75 -41.70 -4.76
N SER A 798 1.09 -40.69 -5.34
CA SER A 798 0.37 -39.65 -4.61
C SER A 798 -0.98 -39.36 -5.26
N VAL A 799 -1.98 -39.08 -4.41
CA VAL A 799 -3.34 -38.77 -4.84
C VAL A 799 -3.78 -37.47 -4.16
N ALA A 800 -4.38 -36.56 -4.95
CA ALA A 800 -4.90 -35.30 -4.45
C ALA A 800 -6.42 -35.20 -4.69
N LEU A 801 -7.15 -34.90 -3.62
CA LEU A 801 -8.60 -34.70 -3.63
C LEU A 801 -8.92 -33.22 -3.43
N THR A 802 -9.78 -32.69 -4.30
CA THR A 802 -10.43 -31.38 -4.09
C THR A 802 -11.93 -31.58 -4.01
N ALA A 803 -12.56 -31.05 -2.96
CA ALA A 803 -14.01 -31.11 -2.77
C ALA A 803 -14.58 -29.72 -2.42
N ASP A 804 -15.84 -29.50 -2.81
CA ASP A 804 -16.63 -28.31 -2.51
C ASP A 804 -17.83 -28.74 -1.66
N ALA A 805 -17.95 -28.22 -0.44
CA ALA A 805 -19.06 -28.52 0.45
C ALA A 805 -20.27 -27.65 0.08
N GLY A 806 -21.12 -28.15 -0.82
CA GLY A 806 -22.42 -27.52 -1.13
C GLY A 806 -23.26 -27.32 0.14
N GLN A 807 -23.86 -26.13 0.31
CA GLN A 807 -24.70 -25.80 1.48
C GLN A 807 -23.99 -25.93 2.85
N PHE A 808 -22.66 -25.79 2.87
CA PHE A 808 -21.77 -25.87 4.03
C PHE A 808 -22.29 -25.31 5.36
N PHE A 809 -22.86 -24.11 5.35
CA PHE A 809 -23.38 -23.46 6.57
C PHE A 809 -24.70 -24.08 7.04
N GLU A 810 -25.58 -24.43 6.10
CA GLU A 810 -26.92 -24.95 6.40
C GLU A 810 -26.88 -26.38 6.98
N ALA A 811 -25.78 -27.12 6.76
CA ALA A 811 -25.56 -28.44 7.34
C ALA A 811 -25.20 -28.42 8.84
N VAL A 812 -24.76 -27.28 9.39
CA VAL A 812 -24.37 -27.18 10.80
C VAL A 812 -25.56 -26.74 11.63
N ALA A 813 -26.00 -27.59 12.56
CA ALA A 813 -27.06 -27.23 13.50
C ALA A 813 -26.55 -26.23 14.57
N PRO A 814 -27.31 -25.19 14.94
CA PRO A 814 -26.93 -24.26 15.99
C PRO A 814 -26.63 -24.92 17.35
N SER A 815 -27.39 -25.96 17.72
CA SER A 815 -27.20 -26.73 18.96
C SER A 815 -25.85 -27.46 19.00
N GLN A 816 -25.43 -28.04 17.86
CA GLN A 816 -24.11 -28.65 17.72
C GLN A 816 -23.00 -27.61 17.85
N ALA A 817 -23.18 -26.43 17.25
CA ALA A 817 -22.23 -25.33 17.36
C ALA A 817 -22.04 -24.84 18.80
N ILE A 818 -23.13 -24.69 19.57
CA ILE A 818 -23.07 -24.32 20.99
C ILE A 818 -22.32 -25.38 21.79
N SER A 819 -22.66 -26.66 21.60
CA SER A 819 -22.02 -27.76 22.33
C SER A 819 -20.52 -27.87 22.03
N ALA A 820 -20.14 -27.76 20.77
CA ALA A 820 -18.75 -27.75 20.33
C ALA A 820 -17.97 -26.54 20.89
N ALA A 821 -18.60 -25.37 20.93
CA ALA A 821 -18.02 -24.16 21.50
C ALA A 821 -17.72 -24.30 23.00
N ALA A 822 -18.62 -24.91 23.76
CA ALA A 822 -18.43 -25.16 25.20
C ALA A 822 -17.23 -26.09 25.45
N ARG A 823 -17.14 -27.21 24.70
CA ARG A 823 -16.01 -28.14 24.81
C ARG A 823 -14.70 -27.52 24.36
N CYS A 824 -14.72 -26.74 23.28
CA CYS A 824 -13.56 -25.99 22.80
C CYS A 824 -12.99 -25.05 23.88
N LEU A 825 -13.82 -24.21 24.50
CA LEU A 825 -13.37 -23.30 25.55
C LEU A 825 -12.87 -24.04 26.81
N SER A 826 -13.55 -25.12 27.19
CA SER A 826 -13.15 -25.94 28.35
C SER A 826 -11.78 -26.57 28.13
N HIS A 827 -11.56 -27.19 26.98
CA HIS A 827 -10.28 -27.76 26.58
C HIS A 827 -9.15 -26.71 26.63
N TYR A 828 -9.41 -25.48 26.14
CA TYR A 828 -8.40 -24.41 26.18
C TYR A 828 -8.11 -23.86 27.57
N SER A 829 -9.14 -23.75 28.40
CA SER A 829 -8.97 -23.30 29.77
C SER A 829 -8.01 -24.25 30.50
N THR A 830 -8.20 -25.56 30.31
CA THR A 830 -7.32 -26.59 30.90
C THR A 830 -5.91 -26.58 30.29
N ALA A 831 -5.78 -26.48 28.96
CA ALA A 831 -4.49 -26.58 28.29
C ALA A 831 -3.60 -25.33 28.43
N SER A 832 -4.19 -24.13 28.47
CA SER A 832 -3.44 -22.86 28.45
C SER A 832 -3.43 -22.09 29.77
N GLY A 833 -4.28 -22.46 30.73
CA GLY A 833 -4.49 -21.71 31.97
C GLY A 833 -5.13 -20.33 31.79
N HIS A 834 -5.54 -19.97 30.57
CA HIS A 834 -6.17 -18.69 30.26
C HIS A 834 -7.68 -18.82 30.15
N THR A 835 -8.41 -17.85 30.72
CA THR A 835 -9.88 -17.78 30.71
C THR A 835 -10.41 -16.55 29.96
N THR A 836 -9.54 -15.80 29.30
CA THR A 836 -9.89 -14.54 28.61
C THR A 836 -9.22 -14.44 27.24
N VAL A 837 -9.79 -13.59 26.37
CA VAL A 837 -9.20 -13.24 25.07
C VAL A 837 -9.13 -11.73 24.94
N THR A 838 -7.97 -11.23 24.52
CA THR A 838 -7.76 -9.81 24.21
C THR A 838 -7.74 -9.59 22.71
N VAL A 839 -8.58 -8.67 22.23
CA VAL A 839 -8.67 -8.24 20.82
C VAL A 839 -8.34 -6.76 20.69
N GLN A 840 -7.36 -6.41 19.85
CA GLN A 840 -7.04 -5.01 19.58
C GLN A 840 -8.07 -4.37 18.63
N LYS A 841 -8.60 -3.22 19.03
CA LYS A 841 -9.52 -2.39 18.24
C LYS A 841 -8.69 -1.61 17.21
N GLY A 842 -8.59 -2.15 16.00
CA GLY A 842 -7.87 -1.50 14.91
C GLY A 842 -8.01 -2.20 13.55
N PRO A 843 -7.49 -1.58 12.48
CA PRO A 843 -7.53 -2.14 11.13
C PRO A 843 -6.65 -3.39 10.99
N ARG A 844 -5.58 -3.51 11.80
CA ARG A 844 -4.78 -4.73 11.89
C ARG A 844 -5.51 -5.76 12.76
N ARG A 845 -5.46 -7.03 12.34
CA ARG A 845 -5.96 -8.16 13.13
C ARG A 845 -4.88 -8.53 14.13
N THR A 846 -5.08 -8.13 15.38
CA THR A 846 -4.22 -8.51 16.50
C THR A 846 -5.09 -8.94 17.66
N SER A 847 -4.92 -10.18 18.08
CA SER A 847 -5.64 -10.80 19.19
C SER A 847 -4.79 -11.93 19.77
N PHE A 848 -4.94 -12.19 21.06
CA PHE A 848 -4.18 -13.20 21.80
C PHE A 848 -4.98 -13.64 23.03
N LEU A 849 -4.66 -14.83 23.57
CA LEU A 849 -5.25 -15.35 24.80
C LEU A 849 -4.69 -14.59 26.02
N GLY A 850 -5.52 -14.38 27.03
CA GLY A 850 -5.18 -13.66 28.26
C GLY A 850 -5.60 -12.18 28.28
N GLY A 851 -5.34 -11.53 29.41
CA GLY A 851 -5.73 -10.14 29.72
C GLY A 851 -6.78 -10.05 30.84
N CYS A 852 -6.86 -8.89 31.50
CA CYS A 852 -7.83 -8.66 32.59
C CYS A 852 -9.10 -7.98 32.06
N ALA A 853 -10.26 -8.62 32.24
CA ALA A 853 -11.57 -8.14 31.75
C ALA A 853 -11.96 -6.76 32.32
N GLY A 854 -11.43 -6.39 33.50
CA GLY A 854 -11.61 -5.07 34.13
C GLY A 854 -10.79 -3.95 33.48
N ASN A 855 -9.69 -4.25 32.79
CA ASN A 855 -8.81 -3.25 32.16
C ASN A 855 -9.24 -2.95 30.72
N GLN A 856 -10.37 -2.25 30.57
CA GLN A 856 -10.85 -1.82 29.25
C GLN A 856 -10.11 -0.57 28.75
N ASP A 857 -9.35 -0.78 27.69
CA ASP A 857 -8.73 0.30 26.92
C ASP A 857 -9.60 0.70 25.72
N THR A 858 -9.58 1.98 25.32
CA THR A 858 -10.26 2.47 24.10
C THR A 858 -9.82 1.72 22.83
N TRP A 859 -8.66 1.08 22.88
CA TRP A 859 -8.04 0.36 21.77
C TRP A 859 -7.96 -1.17 21.98
N ARG A 860 -8.47 -1.73 23.09
CA ARG A 860 -8.55 -3.19 23.31
C ARG A 860 -9.94 -3.62 23.80
N LEU A 861 -10.39 -4.80 23.39
CA LEU A 861 -11.56 -5.48 23.93
C LEU A 861 -11.05 -6.75 24.61
N VAL A 862 -11.24 -6.86 25.92
CA VAL A 862 -11.00 -8.09 26.68
C VAL A 862 -12.35 -8.73 26.97
N VAL A 863 -12.49 -10.01 26.68
CA VAL A 863 -13.72 -10.80 26.85
C VAL A 863 -13.35 -12.09 27.56
N SER A 864 -14.08 -12.47 28.62
CA SER A 864 -13.90 -13.79 29.25
C SER A 864 -14.46 -14.90 28.35
N PHE A 865 -14.05 -16.14 28.59
CA PHE A 865 -14.60 -17.29 27.87
C PHE A 865 -16.12 -17.42 28.08
N SER A 866 -16.61 -17.17 29.29
CA SER A 866 -18.05 -17.18 29.58
C SER A 866 -18.80 -16.10 28.79
N GLU A 867 -18.28 -14.87 28.74
CA GLU A 867 -18.86 -13.79 27.95
C GLU A 867 -18.81 -14.07 26.44
N LEU A 868 -17.72 -14.69 25.99
CA LEU A 868 -17.50 -15.07 24.60
C LEU A 868 -18.47 -16.18 24.16
N PHE A 869 -18.70 -17.16 25.05
CA PHE A 869 -19.68 -18.22 24.90
C PHE A 869 -21.11 -17.67 24.84
N LEU A 870 -21.50 -16.85 25.81
CA LEU A 870 -22.84 -16.25 25.85
C LEU A 870 -23.14 -15.41 24.60
N ALA A 871 -22.17 -14.62 24.12
CA ALA A 871 -22.32 -13.85 22.88
C ALA A 871 -22.43 -14.73 21.63
N PHE A 872 -21.77 -15.88 21.64
CA PHE A 872 -21.87 -16.88 20.58
C PHE A 872 -23.24 -17.55 20.58
N SER A 873 -23.66 -18.07 21.73
CA SER A 873 -24.96 -18.72 21.92
C SER A 873 -26.11 -17.80 21.53
N ALA A 874 -26.07 -16.53 21.93
CA ALA A 874 -27.07 -15.54 21.52
C ALA A 874 -27.24 -15.45 19.99
N CYS A 875 -26.14 -15.51 19.23
CA CYS A 875 -26.21 -15.53 17.76
C CYS A 875 -26.70 -16.87 17.19
N MET A 876 -26.42 -17.99 17.85
CA MET A 876 -26.88 -19.32 17.43
C MET A 876 -28.39 -19.51 17.67
N PHE A 877 -28.95 -18.86 18.70
CA PHE A 877 -30.39 -18.84 18.95
C PHE A 877 -31.18 -17.92 18.01
N VAL A 878 -30.51 -17.10 17.20
CA VAL A 878 -31.15 -16.31 16.14
C VAL A 878 -31.34 -17.22 14.94
N GLY A 879 -32.37 -18.06 15.05
CA GLY A 879 -32.77 -19.03 14.04
C GLY A 879 -33.82 -18.50 13.06
N TYR A 880 -34.22 -17.24 13.13
CA TYR A 880 -35.29 -16.71 12.27
C TYR A 880 -34.76 -15.82 11.15
N VAL A 881 -35.42 -15.86 10.00
CA VAL A 881 -35.13 -15.02 8.85
C VAL A 881 -36.43 -14.59 8.17
N SER A 882 -36.50 -13.35 7.72
CA SER A 882 -37.68 -12.80 7.06
C SER A 882 -37.57 -12.78 5.52
N LEU A 883 -38.70 -13.04 4.88
CA LEU A 883 -39.02 -12.67 3.51
C LEU A 883 -40.27 -11.77 3.59
N GLY A 884 -40.06 -10.47 3.58
CA GLY A 884 -41.11 -9.50 3.87
C GLY A 884 -41.72 -9.73 5.25
N ARG A 885 -43.02 -10.04 5.28
CA ARG A 885 -43.75 -10.39 6.52
C ARG A 885 -43.67 -11.88 6.88
N THR A 886 -43.31 -12.74 5.93
CA THR A 886 -43.21 -14.19 6.12
C THR A 886 -41.91 -14.54 6.84
N ILE A 887 -42.00 -15.38 7.87
CA ILE A 887 -40.86 -15.80 8.69
C ILE A 887 -40.51 -17.27 8.43
N PHE A 888 -39.23 -17.53 8.21
CA PHE A 888 -38.67 -18.87 8.16
C PHE A 888 -37.79 -19.12 9.38
N ARG A 889 -37.90 -20.30 9.96
CA ARG A 889 -36.97 -20.85 10.93
C ARG A 889 -35.88 -21.64 10.22
N LEU A 890 -34.64 -21.39 10.59
CA LEU A 890 -33.46 -22.07 10.09
C LEU A 890 -33.06 -23.19 11.05
N LYS A 891 -32.96 -24.41 10.53
CA LYS A 891 -32.40 -25.58 11.25
C LYS A 891 -30.86 -25.58 11.21
N GLY A 892 -30.27 -24.88 10.24
CA GLY A 892 -28.83 -24.71 10.05
C GLY A 892 -28.34 -23.28 10.24
N LEU A 893 -27.04 -23.04 10.05
CA LEU A 893 -26.47 -21.69 10.14
C LEU A 893 -26.74 -20.86 8.88
N PRO A 894 -27.08 -19.56 9.01
CA PRO A 894 -27.37 -18.71 7.86
C PRO A 894 -26.11 -18.35 7.06
N ILE A 895 -26.21 -18.41 5.73
CA ILE A 895 -25.20 -17.88 4.81
C ILE A 895 -25.15 -16.35 4.94
N GLY A 896 -24.02 -15.81 5.43
CA GLY A 896 -23.83 -14.37 5.65
C GLY A 896 -23.99 -13.91 7.10
N GLY A 897 -24.27 -14.84 8.03
CA GLY A 897 -24.37 -14.57 9.46
C GLY A 897 -23.08 -14.02 10.09
N VAL A 898 -23.26 -13.25 11.18
CA VAL A 898 -22.14 -12.53 11.85
C VAL A 898 -21.11 -13.48 12.47
N LEU A 899 -21.54 -14.66 12.94
CA LEU A 899 -20.68 -15.68 13.54
C LEU A 899 -20.76 -17.04 12.84
N SER A 900 -21.55 -17.21 11.76
CA SER A 900 -21.69 -18.50 11.07
C SER A 900 -20.36 -19.11 10.64
N LYS A 901 -19.43 -18.29 10.13
CA LYS A 901 -18.09 -18.78 9.73
C LYS A 901 -17.35 -19.46 10.88
N VAL A 902 -17.26 -18.78 12.02
CA VAL A 902 -16.50 -19.30 13.14
C VAL A 902 -17.23 -20.44 13.84
N ALA A 903 -18.57 -20.40 13.89
CA ALA A 903 -19.40 -21.50 14.37
C ALA A 903 -19.16 -22.78 13.58
N THR A 904 -19.21 -22.71 12.24
CA THR A 904 -18.87 -23.87 11.40
C THR A 904 -17.41 -24.30 11.59
N SER A 905 -16.48 -23.36 11.75
CA SER A 905 -15.06 -23.70 11.99
C SER A 905 -14.85 -24.45 13.32
N ILE A 906 -15.62 -24.13 14.36
CA ILE A 906 -15.57 -24.82 15.66
C ILE A 906 -16.07 -26.26 15.53
N VAL A 907 -17.26 -26.46 14.95
CA VAL A 907 -17.87 -27.78 14.79
C VAL A 907 -16.99 -28.69 13.92
N LEU A 908 -16.53 -28.17 12.79
CA LEU A 908 -15.67 -28.94 11.89
C LEU A 908 -14.30 -29.18 12.50
N GLY A 909 -13.72 -28.18 13.16
CA GLY A 909 -12.45 -28.31 13.85
C GLY A 909 -12.48 -29.41 14.91
N GLU A 910 -13.58 -29.50 15.67
CA GLU A 910 -13.77 -30.60 16.62
C GLU A 910 -13.86 -31.97 15.92
N GLN A 911 -14.63 -32.09 14.84
CA GLN A 911 -14.73 -33.36 14.10
C GLN A 911 -13.41 -33.74 13.42
N GLU A 912 -12.64 -32.77 12.94
CA GLU A 912 -11.32 -32.94 12.35
C GLU A 912 -10.30 -33.45 13.38
N VAL A 913 -10.30 -32.86 14.59
CA VAL A 913 -9.46 -33.29 15.71
C VAL A 913 -9.85 -34.69 16.19
N ALA A 914 -11.15 -34.97 16.33
CA ALA A 914 -11.64 -36.29 16.70
C ALA A 914 -11.26 -37.35 15.66
N TRP A 915 -11.39 -37.02 14.37
CA TRP A 915 -10.95 -37.90 13.28
C TRP A 915 -9.44 -38.16 13.32
N GLN A 916 -8.64 -37.12 13.60
CA GLN A 916 -7.19 -37.21 13.60
C GLN A 916 -6.66 -38.20 14.65
N HIS A 917 -7.30 -38.28 15.81
CA HIS A 917 -6.80 -39.03 16.97
C HIS A 917 -7.56 -40.35 17.22
N SER A 918 -8.71 -40.59 16.59
CA SER A 918 -9.49 -41.82 16.80
C SER A 918 -9.18 -42.90 15.75
N LEU A 919 -8.34 -43.88 16.12
CA LEU A 919 -8.08 -45.07 15.30
C LEU A 919 -9.36 -45.90 15.09
N ARG A 920 -10.07 -46.23 16.18
CA ARG A 920 -11.32 -47.00 16.16
C ARG A 920 -12.35 -46.45 15.16
N ARG A 921 -12.50 -45.12 15.11
CA ARG A 921 -13.42 -44.47 14.17
C ARG A 921 -13.00 -44.69 12.72
N ARG A 922 -11.69 -44.72 12.43
CA ARG A 922 -11.15 -44.95 11.09
C ARG A 922 -11.30 -46.42 10.67
N ASP A 923 -10.96 -47.34 11.58
CA ASP A 923 -11.04 -48.78 11.32
C ASP A 923 -12.48 -49.22 11.02
N ALA A 924 -13.46 -48.72 11.80
CA ALA A 924 -14.89 -48.99 11.61
C ALA A 924 -15.45 -48.60 10.23
N LEU A 925 -14.70 -47.82 9.44
CA LEU A 925 -15.10 -47.32 8.12
C LEU A 925 -14.22 -47.89 7.01
N GLY A 926 -13.41 -48.90 7.33
CA GLY A 926 -12.48 -49.52 6.39
C GLY A 926 -11.25 -48.69 6.08
N PHE A 927 -10.87 -47.73 6.94
CA PHE A 927 -9.57 -47.06 6.84
C PHE A 927 -8.57 -47.76 7.77
N ALA A 928 -7.92 -48.82 7.27
CA ALA A 928 -6.73 -49.44 7.87
C ALA A 928 -5.62 -48.40 8.08
N ALA A 929 -5.56 -47.82 9.29
CA ALA A 929 -4.56 -46.82 9.63
C ALA A 929 -3.19 -47.50 9.83
N THR A 930 -2.15 -46.97 9.19
CA THR A 930 -0.76 -47.46 9.37
C THR A 930 -0.05 -46.72 10.49
N THR A 931 -0.61 -45.61 10.95
CA THR A 931 -0.05 -44.77 12.01
C THR A 931 -1.12 -44.29 13.01
N PRO A 932 -0.71 -43.98 14.26
CA PRO A 932 -1.64 -43.44 15.27
C PRO A 932 -2.24 -42.07 14.90
N SER A 933 -1.55 -41.27 14.10
CA SER A 933 -1.95 -39.91 13.75
C SER A 933 -2.22 -39.74 12.26
N TRP A 934 -3.45 -39.37 11.92
CA TRP A 934 -3.87 -39.15 10.55
C TRP A 934 -3.05 -38.09 9.78
N ASN A 935 -2.40 -37.15 10.49
CA ASN A 935 -1.53 -36.13 9.89
C ASN A 935 -0.26 -36.70 9.26
N ARG A 936 0.13 -37.93 9.63
CA ARG A 936 1.27 -38.64 9.03
C ARG A 936 0.90 -39.39 7.75
N GLU A 937 -0.39 -39.53 7.44
CA GLU A 937 -0.85 -40.29 6.26
C GLU A 937 -1.42 -39.39 5.17
N VAL A 938 -2.06 -38.28 5.57
CA VAL A 938 -2.72 -37.35 4.65
C VAL A 938 -2.45 -35.91 5.06
N ALA A 939 -1.91 -35.13 4.12
CA ALA A 939 -1.82 -33.69 4.24
C ALA A 939 -3.18 -33.05 3.91
N ARG A 940 -3.77 -32.33 4.86
CA ARG A 940 -5.14 -31.82 4.76
C ARG A 940 -5.19 -30.30 4.82
N GLY A 941 -6.14 -29.68 4.13
CA GLY A 941 -6.44 -28.26 4.27
C GLY A 941 -7.89 -27.96 3.91
N ARG A 942 -8.53 -27.11 4.73
CA ARG A 942 -9.89 -26.61 4.49
C ARG A 942 -9.88 -25.08 4.49
N TYR A 943 -10.27 -24.44 3.40
CA TYR A 943 -10.51 -22.99 3.37
C TYR A 943 -12.02 -22.75 3.30
N VAL A 944 -12.66 -22.53 4.45
CA VAL A 944 -14.12 -22.41 4.52
C VAL A 944 -14.80 -23.69 3.97
N ASP A 945 -15.44 -23.62 2.80
CA ASP A 945 -16.15 -24.68 2.08
C ASP A 945 -15.26 -25.45 1.08
N ASP A 946 -14.06 -24.93 0.78
CA ASP A 946 -13.08 -25.58 -0.10
C ASP A 946 -12.19 -26.58 0.67
N LEU A 947 -12.06 -27.80 0.17
CA LEU A 947 -11.21 -28.86 0.75
C LEU A 947 -10.09 -29.25 -0.22
N LEU A 948 -8.87 -29.46 0.31
CA LEU A 948 -7.73 -30.01 -0.40
C LEU A 948 -7.00 -31.03 0.47
N TRP A 949 -7.01 -32.30 0.06
CA TRP A 949 -6.25 -33.37 0.72
C TRP A 949 -5.25 -34.00 -0.24
N VAL A 950 -4.10 -34.41 0.29
CA VAL A 950 -3.03 -35.10 -0.45
C VAL A 950 -2.54 -36.28 0.39
N GLY A 951 -2.68 -37.49 -0.11
CA GLY A 951 -2.33 -38.73 0.61
C GLY A 951 -1.33 -39.63 -0.12
N LEU A 952 -0.69 -40.52 0.64
CA LEU A 952 0.37 -41.46 0.22
C LEU A 952 -0.03 -42.92 0.31
N HIS A 953 -0.50 -43.32 1.49
CA HIS A 953 -0.81 -44.69 1.79
C HIS A 953 -2.18 -45.00 1.21
N GLY A 954 -2.27 -46.00 0.34
CA GLY A 954 -3.44 -46.85 0.38
C GLY A 954 -4.81 -46.32 -0.05
N TRP A 955 -5.01 -45.12 -0.60
CA TRP A 955 -6.38 -44.69 -0.93
C TRP A 955 -6.54 -44.13 -2.35
N THR A 956 -7.52 -44.63 -3.11
CA THR A 956 -7.96 -44.03 -4.38
C THR A 956 -8.79 -42.76 -4.12
N ASN A 957 -8.93 -41.90 -5.13
CA ASN A 957 -9.84 -40.74 -5.07
C ASN A 957 -11.27 -41.12 -4.65
N ALA A 958 -11.77 -42.28 -5.09
CA ALA A 958 -13.08 -42.80 -4.75
C ALA A 958 -13.19 -43.20 -3.26
N CYS A 959 -12.16 -43.86 -2.71
CA CYS A 959 -12.11 -44.24 -1.30
C CYS A 959 -11.92 -43.03 -0.37
N CYS A 960 -11.21 -41.98 -0.80
CA CYS A 960 -11.06 -40.75 -0.03
C CYS A 960 -12.38 -39.94 0.08
N LEU A 961 -13.33 -40.12 -0.84
CA LEU A 961 -14.65 -39.49 -0.80
C LEU A 961 -15.59 -40.14 0.25
N TRP A 962 -15.35 -41.40 0.61
CA TRP A 962 -16.16 -42.18 1.57
C TRP A 962 -15.71 -41.97 3.03
N LYS A 963 -15.72 -40.72 3.50
CA LYS A 963 -15.40 -40.38 4.90
C LYS A 963 -16.66 -39.87 5.61
N PRO A 964 -16.98 -40.31 6.84
CA PRO A 964 -18.10 -39.79 7.62
C PRO A 964 -17.89 -38.41 8.19
N GLY A 965 -16.71 -37.80 8.06
CA GLY A 965 -16.61 -36.35 8.19
C GLY A 965 -17.38 -35.62 7.08
N LEU A 966 -17.45 -36.20 5.87
CA LEU A 966 -18.33 -35.78 4.78
C LEU A 966 -19.73 -36.42 4.90
N THR A 967 -19.86 -37.66 5.37
CA THR A 967 -21.17 -38.34 5.54
C THR A 967 -21.98 -37.82 6.73
N LEU A 968 -21.37 -37.16 7.73
CA LEU A 968 -22.08 -36.36 8.75
C LEU A 968 -22.46 -34.96 8.25
N LEU A 969 -21.92 -34.52 7.10
CA LEU A 969 -22.22 -33.24 6.46
C LEU A 969 -23.21 -33.36 5.29
N LEU A 970 -23.54 -34.57 4.87
CA LEU A 970 -24.35 -34.84 3.69
C LEU A 970 -25.32 -35.98 4.03
N PRO A 971 -26.64 -35.75 3.98
CA PRO A 971 -27.58 -36.86 4.10
C PRO A 971 -27.28 -37.91 3.03
N SER A 972 -27.54 -39.17 3.34
CA SER A 972 -27.14 -40.38 2.61
C SER A 972 -27.43 -40.37 1.09
N TYR A 973 -28.31 -39.48 0.60
CA TYR A 973 -28.62 -39.31 -0.83
C TYR A 973 -27.53 -38.60 -1.65
N MET A 974 -26.62 -37.81 -1.06
CA MET A 974 -25.59 -37.09 -1.83
C MET A 974 -24.31 -37.90 -2.10
N VAL A 975 -24.07 -38.98 -1.36
CA VAL A 975 -22.94 -39.91 -1.62
C VAL A 975 -23.19 -40.70 -2.91
N LEU A 976 -24.45 -40.94 -3.28
CA LEU A 976 -24.85 -41.56 -4.54
C LEU A 976 -24.57 -40.67 -5.77
N GLU A 977 -24.63 -39.34 -5.67
CA GLU A 977 -24.33 -38.43 -6.79
C GLU A 977 -22.85 -38.36 -7.15
N ALA A 978 -21.93 -38.66 -6.21
CA ALA A 978 -20.51 -38.78 -6.51
C ALA A 978 -20.20 -40.08 -7.29
N LEU A 979 -21.01 -41.13 -7.07
CA LEU A 979 -20.89 -42.44 -7.70
C LEU A 979 -21.59 -42.49 -9.08
N ALA A 980 -22.75 -41.87 -9.24
CA ALA A 980 -23.52 -41.85 -10.50
C ALA A 980 -22.91 -40.97 -11.61
N GLY A 981 -21.83 -40.23 -11.35
CA GLY A 981 -21.17 -39.35 -12.32
C GLY A 981 -20.04 -40.00 -13.15
N GLN A 982 -19.84 -41.32 -13.04
CA GLN A 982 -18.76 -42.04 -13.71
C GLN A 982 -19.17 -42.73 -15.03
N ASP A 983 -20.43 -43.11 -15.21
CA ASP A 983 -20.87 -43.74 -16.47
C ASP A 983 -21.43 -42.70 -17.45
N GLY A 984 -20.52 -42.06 -18.18
CA GLY A 984 -20.88 -41.10 -19.23
C GLY A 984 -19.81 -40.05 -19.53
N LYS A 985 -18.56 -40.48 -19.77
CA LYS A 985 -17.49 -39.58 -20.25
C LYS A 985 -16.60 -40.23 -21.31
N LYS A 986 -17.15 -40.54 -22.48
CA LYS A 986 -16.41 -40.34 -23.74
C LYS A 986 -16.73 -38.93 -24.25
N SER A 987 -15.71 -38.22 -24.74
CA SER A 987 -15.73 -36.80 -25.18
C SER A 987 -15.84 -35.73 -24.09
N LYS A 988 -14.72 -35.41 -23.41
CA LYS A 988 -14.59 -34.18 -22.59
C LYS A 988 -13.15 -33.65 -22.48
N LYS A 989 -12.32 -33.89 -23.50
CA LYS A 989 -10.91 -33.43 -23.51
C LYS A 989 -10.76 -31.91 -23.78
N ASP A 990 -11.82 -31.22 -24.20
CA ASP A 990 -11.79 -29.77 -24.49
C ASP A 990 -12.28 -28.83 -23.39
N LYS A 991 -12.83 -29.34 -22.27
CA LYS A 991 -13.27 -28.49 -21.14
C LYS A 991 -12.23 -28.33 -20.02
N ALA A 992 -11.15 -29.11 -20.03
CA ALA A 992 -10.09 -29.05 -19.02
C ALA A 992 -9.16 -27.82 -19.17
N LYS A 993 -9.00 -27.27 -20.39
CA LYS A 993 -8.17 -26.07 -20.64
C LYS A 993 -8.83 -24.74 -20.27
N LYS A 994 -10.15 -24.71 -20.01
CA LYS A 994 -10.86 -23.49 -19.55
C LYS A 994 -10.90 -23.32 -18.03
N LYS A 995 -10.51 -24.34 -17.25
CA LYS A 995 -10.63 -24.35 -15.78
C LYS A 995 -9.37 -23.87 -15.02
N LYS A 996 -8.27 -23.58 -15.71
CA LYS A 996 -7.01 -23.06 -15.12
C LYS A 996 -6.81 -21.54 -15.24
N LYS A 997 -7.82 -20.80 -15.71
CA LYS A 997 -7.88 -19.33 -15.71
C LYS A 997 -9.08 -18.84 -14.89
N ARG A 998 -9.02 -18.95 -13.55
CA ARG A 998 -9.83 -18.14 -12.59
C ARG A 998 -9.55 -18.55 -11.14
N SER A 999 -8.62 -17.86 -10.50
CA SER A 999 -8.60 -17.71 -9.03
C SER A 999 -7.62 -16.62 -8.58
N THR A 1000 -7.72 -15.43 -9.17
CA THR A 1000 -7.17 -14.20 -8.58
C THR A 1000 -8.16 -13.07 -8.73
N SER A 1001 -9.32 -13.22 -8.09
CA SER A 1001 -10.18 -12.10 -7.70
C SER A 1001 -10.24 -12.05 -6.18
N THR A 1002 -9.17 -11.53 -5.57
CA THR A 1002 -9.26 -11.02 -4.22
C THR A 1002 -10.34 -9.95 -4.19
N SER A 1003 -11.42 -10.22 -3.45
CA SER A 1003 -12.46 -9.28 -3.07
C SER A 1003 -11.88 -8.23 -2.11
N SER A 1004 -11.04 -7.35 -2.63
CA SER A 1004 -10.75 -6.10 -1.95
C SER A 1004 -11.90 -5.14 -2.22
N SER A 1005 -12.79 -5.02 -1.25
CA SER A 1005 -13.57 -3.80 -1.05
C SER A 1005 -12.58 -2.67 -0.71
N LYS A 1006 -11.93 -2.13 -1.73
CA LYS A 1006 -11.23 -0.86 -1.67
C LYS A 1006 -12.17 0.20 -2.20
N SER A 1007 -12.79 0.89 -1.26
CA SER A 1007 -13.14 2.29 -1.44
C SER A 1007 -11.84 3.07 -1.67
N ASP A 1008 -11.53 3.41 -2.91
CA ASP A 1008 -10.55 4.45 -3.26
C ASP A 1008 -11.24 5.34 -4.30
N SER A 1009 -11.58 6.58 -3.97
CA SER A 1009 -10.66 7.68 -3.64
C SER A 1009 -9.70 7.93 -4.81
N THR A 1010 -10.10 8.91 -5.61
CA THR A 1010 -9.41 9.42 -6.79
C THR A 1010 -8.07 10.00 -6.43
N ASP A 1011 -7.02 9.66 -7.18
CA ASP A 1011 -5.93 10.61 -7.46
C ASP A 1011 -5.17 10.20 -8.73
N SER A 1012 -5.67 10.66 -9.88
CA SER A 1012 -4.88 10.85 -11.08
C SER A 1012 -4.56 12.34 -11.20
N ARG A 1013 -3.29 12.72 -11.01
CA ARG A 1013 -2.79 13.94 -11.66
C ARG A 1013 -1.33 13.81 -12.05
N ALA A 1014 -1.16 13.50 -13.33
CA ALA A 1014 0.01 13.83 -14.12
C ALA A 1014 0.24 15.36 -14.12
N LYS A 1015 1.51 15.74 -14.15
CA LYS A 1015 2.00 17.12 -14.19
C LYS A 1015 2.28 17.52 -15.64
N SER A 1016 1.83 18.70 -16.04
CA SER A 1016 2.50 19.55 -17.02
C SER A 1016 2.31 21.00 -16.56
N LYS A 1017 3.35 21.61 -15.96
CA LYS A 1017 4.26 22.61 -16.53
C LYS A 1017 3.54 23.84 -17.12
N ARG A 1018 3.61 24.95 -16.39
CA ARG A 1018 3.38 26.33 -16.88
C ARG A 1018 4.71 27.08 -16.73
N ARG A 1019 5.17 27.73 -17.80
CA ARG A 1019 6.14 28.82 -17.78
C ARG A 1019 5.42 30.07 -18.32
N SER A 1020 5.70 31.21 -17.71
CA SER A 1020 5.16 32.54 -18.01
C SER A 1020 6.27 33.41 -18.60
N ASN A 1021 5.98 34.18 -19.65
CA ASN A 1021 6.06 35.65 -19.68
C ASN A 1021 5.83 36.21 -21.09
N GLY A 1022 5.01 37.27 -21.19
CA GLY A 1022 5.30 38.44 -22.04
C GLY A 1022 4.58 38.63 -23.38
N LYS A 1023 3.46 39.37 -23.34
CA LYS A 1023 2.92 40.36 -24.32
C LYS A 1023 2.39 39.95 -25.73
N ARG A 1024 1.08 40.26 -25.88
CA ARG A 1024 0.33 40.83 -27.04
C ARG A 1024 0.23 40.06 -28.38
N LYS A 1025 -0.96 39.51 -28.63
CA LYS A 1025 -1.99 39.89 -29.64
C LYS A 1025 -2.84 38.65 -29.98
N ALA A 1026 -4.16 38.78 -29.94
CA ALA A 1026 -5.07 37.77 -30.49
C ALA A 1026 -4.92 37.74 -32.02
N PRO A 1027 -5.12 36.56 -32.65
CA PRO A 1027 -6.33 36.45 -33.46
C PRO A 1027 -7.09 35.14 -33.25
N GLU A 1028 -8.31 35.17 -33.74
CA GLU A 1028 -9.36 34.16 -33.71
C GLU A 1028 -8.94 32.83 -34.34
N GLY A 1029 -9.56 31.73 -33.88
CA GLY A 1029 -9.40 30.41 -34.48
C GLY A 1029 -9.78 29.30 -33.51
N ALA A 1030 -10.90 28.62 -33.77
CA ALA A 1030 -11.29 27.38 -33.12
C ALA A 1030 -10.13 26.37 -33.16
N HIS A 1031 -9.76 25.76 -32.03
CA HIS A 1031 -8.73 24.72 -32.01
C HIS A 1031 -9.25 23.38 -31.48
N ILE A 1032 -9.48 22.53 -32.48
CA ILE A 1032 -9.51 21.07 -32.52
C ILE A 1032 -8.43 20.46 -31.61
N LEU A 1033 -8.74 19.33 -30.96
CA LEU A 1033 -7.77 18.49 -30.25
C LEU A 1033 -6.49 18.34 -31.08
N GLY A 1034 -5.35 18.79 -30.56
CA GLY A 1034 -4.09 18.69 -31.29
C GLY A 1034 -3.78 17.23 -31.61
N GLN A 1035 -3.28 16.97 -32.82
CA GLN A 1035 -2.83 15.65 -33.31
C GLN A 1035 -2.09 14.84 -32.24
N LYS A 1036 -1.29 15.53 -31.43
CA LYS A 1036 -0.46 15.00 -30.35
C LYS A 1036 -1.23 14.42 -29.17
N ASP A 1037 -2.39 14.98 -28.83
CA ASP A 1037 -3.26 14.47 -27.75
C ASP A 1037 -4.04 13.24 -28.22
N ILE A 1038 -4.40 13.18 -29.51
CA ILE A 1038 -4.98 12.01 -30.17
C ILE A 1038 -3.94 10.88 -30.24
N GLU A 1039 -2.70 11.20 -30.64
CA GLU A 1039 -1.57 10.26 -30.63
C GLU A 1039 -1.24 9.73 -29.22
N GLU A 1040 -1.27 10.57 -28.18
CA GLU A 1040 -1.08 10.13 -26.79
C GLU A 1040 -2.22 9.19 -26.33
N LEU A 1041 -3.47 9.48 -26.71
CA LEU A 1041 -4.61 8.64 -26.38
C LEU A 1041 -4.56 7.30 -27.12
N GLN A 1042 -4.15 7.30 -28.40
CA GLN A 1042 -3.94 6.11 -29.21
C GLN A 1042 -2.78 5.28 -28.68
N GLN A 1043 -1.65 5.89 -28.29
CA GLN A 1043 -0.53 5.21 -27.63
C GLN A 1043 -0.95 4.60 -26.28
N PHE A 1044 -1.80 5.28 -25.50
CA PHE A 1044 -2.31 4.76 -24.24
C PHE A 1044 -3.22 3.54 -24.43
N ARG A 1045 -4.11 3.57 -25.43
CA ARG A 1045 -4.94 2.42 -25.83
C ARG A 1045 -4.06 1.27 -26.33
N ARG A 1046 -3.05 1.58 -27.16
CA ARG A 1046 -2.05 0.62 -27.67
C ARG A 1046 -1.31 -0.09 -26.54
N GLN A 1047 -0.84 0.65 -25.52
CA GLN A 1047 -0.16 0.06 -24.36
C GLN A 1047 -1.09 -0.79 -23.48
N ALA A 1048 -2.36 -0.40 -23.34
CA ALA A 1048 -3.35 -1.17 -22.58
C ALA A 1048 -3.71 -2.50 -23.26
N GLU A 1049 -3.87 -2.50 -24.59
CA GLU A 1049 -4.12 -3.70 -25.40
C GLU A 1049 -2.90 -4.65 -25.37
N ILE A 1050 -1.68 -4.11 -25.51
CA ILE A 1050 -0.43 -4.88 -25.41
C ILE A 1050 -0.29 -5.52 -24.02
N GLN A 1051 -0.61 -4.79 -22.95
CA GLN A 1051 -0.55 -5.34 -21.61
C GLN A 1051 -1.60 -6.46 -21.41
N LYS A 1052 -2.79 -6.32 -22.02
CA LYS A 1052 -3.83 -7.35 -22.02
C LYS A 1052 -3.36 -8.62 -22.74
N ILE A 1053 -2.79 -8.50 -23.94
CA ILE A 1053 -2.24 -9.62 -24.72
C ILE A 1053 -1.06 -10.29 -23.99
N ARG A 1054 -0.14 -9.50 -23.43
CA ARG A 1054 1.00 -10.02 -22.65
C ARG A 1054 0.54 -10.78 -21.41
N ASN A 1055 -0.52 -10.31 -20.75
CA ASN A 1055 -1.14 -11.01 -19.62
C ASN A 1055 -1.85 -12.31 -20.08
N GLU A 1056 -2.44 -12.33 -21.28
CA GLU A 1056 -3.08 -13.52 -21.85
C GLU A 1056 -2.07 -14.61 -22.24
N VAL A 1057 -0.90 -14.21 -22.79
CA VAL A 1057 0.25 -15.06 -23.15
C VAL A 1057 0.96 -15.61 -21.92
N LEU A 1058 1.26 -14.76 -20.93
CA LEU A 1058 1.83 -15.20 -19.65
C LEU A 1058 0.88 -16.17 -18.92
N ALA A 1059 -0.43 -16.01 -19.11
CA ALA A 1059 -1.44 -16.90 -18.56
C ALA A 1059 -1.66 -18.18 -19.38
N SER A 1060 -0.98 -18.38 -20.51
CA SER A 1060 -1.01 -19.62 -21.30
C SER A 1060 0.25 -20.50 -21.17
N ILE A 1061 1.29 -20.04 -20.46
CA ILE A 1061 2.51 -20.82 -20.17
C ILE A 1061 2.24 -21.71 -18.93
N PRO A 1062 2.33 -23.06 -19.02
CA PRO A 1062 2.24 -23.94 -17.86
C PRO A 1062 3.55 -23.91 -17.06
N SER A 1063 3.49 -23.65 -15.76
CA SER A 1063 4.63 -23.80 -14.83
C SER A 1063 4.82 -25.29 -14.51
N GLY A 1064 5.94 -25.87 -14.94
CA GLY A 1064 6.46 -27.16 -14.44
C GLY A 1064 7.46 -26.93 -13.28
N PRO A 1065 7.70 -27.94 -12.42
CA PRO A 1065 8.59 -27.83 -11.26
C PRO A 1065 10.07 -27.89 -11.68
N GLY A 1066 10.92 -27.18 -10.93
CA GLY A 1066 12.30 -26.88 -11.32
C GLY A 1066 13.30 -28.03 -11.26
N ALA A 1067 14.44 -27.81 -11.91
CA ALA A 1067 15.68 -28.54 -11.70
C ALA A 1067 16.79 -27.54 -11.37
N SER A 1068 17.39 -27.69 -10.19
CA SER A 1068 18.67 -27.12 -9.82
C SER A 1068 19.79 -28.09 -10.20
N SER A 1069 20.80 -27.58 -10.90
CA SER A 1069 22.23 -27.95 -10.85
C SER A 1069 22.64 -29.40 -10.55
N LYS A 1070 23.37 -30.03 -11.49
CA LYS A 1070 24.62 -30.76 -11.22
C LYS A 1070 25.44 -31.01 -12.50
N SER A 1071 26.75 -30.74 -12.37
CA SER A 1071 27.95 -31.34 -12.98
C SER A 1071 28.08 -31.50 -14.50
N ALA A 1072 29.18 -30.95 -15.02
CA ALA A 1072 29.79 -31.23 -16.32
C ALA A 1072 30.26 -32.69 -16.46
N PRO A 1073 30.38 -33.17 -17.71
CA PRO A 1073 31.59 -33.86 -18.13
C PRO A 1073 32.24 -33.21 -19.37
N THR A 1074 33.51 -33.57 -19.50
CA THR A 1074 34.61 -33.17 -20.38
C THR A 1074 34.38 -33.32 -21.89
N ALA A 1075 35.13 -32.51 -22.67
CA ALA A 1075 35.25 -32.47 -24.13
C ALA A 1075 35.90 -33.77 -24.71
N LYS A 1076 35.72 -34.20 -25.97
CA LYS A 1076 36.07 -33.65 -27.32
C LYS A 1076 35.72 -34.75 -28.39
N PRO A 1077 35.99 -34.63 -29.71
CA PRO A 1077 35.40 -33.78 -30.77
C PRO A 1077 34.91 -34.62 -32.01
N ASP A 1078 34.52 -33.93 -33.09
CA ASP A 1078 34.38 -34.41 -34.48
C ASP A 1078 33.21 -35.32 -34.88
N GLU A 1079 32.21 -34.71 -35.56
CA GLU A 1079 31.86 -35.05 -36.96
C GLU A 1079 30.87 -34.02 -37.53
N MET A 1080 31.09 -33.65 -38.79
CA MET A 1080 30.37 -32.62 -39.57
C MET A 1080 28.99 -33.11 -40.05
N PRO A 1081 28.07 -32.18 -40.41
CA PRO A 1081 26.63 -32.41 -40.41
C PRO A 1081 26.09 -32.95 -41.74
N GLY A 1082 25.13 -33.87 -41.65
CA GLY A 1082 24.33 -34.36 -42.77
C GLY A 1082 22.84 -34.34 -42.43
N ASP A 1083 22.09 -33.64 -43.25
CA ASP A 1083 20.64 -33.60 -43.42
C ASP A 1083 19.73 -32.85 -42.42
N THR A 1084 19.20 -31.76 -42.97
CA THR A 1084 18.13 -30.88 -42.53
C THR A 1084 16.79 -31.61 -42.35
N THR A 1085 16.46 -31.96 -41.11
CA THR A 1085 15.05 -31.96 -40.68
C THR A 1085 14.72 -30.56 -40.17
N ALA A 1086 13.95 -29.79 -40.96
CA ALA A 1086 13.45 -28.48 -40.55
C ALA A 1086 12.79 -28.57 -39.17
N GLU A 1087 13.32 -27.86 -38.17
CA GLU A 1087 12.81 -27.85 -36.80
C GLU A 1087 11.32 -27.48 -36.80
N ALA A 1088 10.46 -28.49 -36.63
CA ALA A 1088 9.04 -28.30 -36.51
C ALA A 1088 8.74 -27.52 -35.21
N LEU A 1089 7.98 -26.43 -35.32
CA LEU A 1089 7.57 -25.62 -34.18
C LEU A 1089 6.73 -26.46 -33.22
N SER A 1090 7.10 -26.47 -31.94
CA SER A 1090 6.27 -27.11 -30.93
C SER A 1090 4.87 -26.47 -30.90
N PRO A 1091 3.81 -27.21 -30.52
CA PRO A 1091 2.45 -26.64 -30.39
C PRO A 1091 2.36 -25.44 -29.42
N LYS A 1092 3.34 -25.28 -28.52
CA LYS A 1092 3.46 -24.13 -27.62
C LYS A 1092 4.09 -22.94 -28.35
N THR A 1093 5.19 -23.16 -29.05
CA THR A 1093 5.95 -22.17 -29.82
C THR A 1093 5.10 -21.59 -30.94
N LYS A 1094 4.42 -22.46 -31.71
CA LYS A 1094 3.47 -22.06 -32.75
C LYS A 1094 2.41 -21.09 -32.22
N LYS A 1095 1.84 -21.33 -31.03
CA LYS A 1095 0.85 -20.43 -30.41
C LYS A 1095 1.45 -19.09 -29.98
N VAL A 1096 2.68 -19.07 -29.48
CA VAL A 1096 3.37 -17.84 -29.08
C VAL A 1096 3.70 -16.99 -30.31
N VAL A 1097 4.28 -17.61 -31.33
CA VAL A 1097 4.60 -16.98 -32.62
C VAL A 1097 3.34 -16.36 -33.25
N LEU A 1098 2.24 -17.11 -33.28
CA LEU A 1098 0.96 -16.68 -33.83
C LEU A 1098 0.24 -15.58 -33.02
N ALA A 1099 0.49 -15.50 -31.72
CA ALA A 1099 -0.05 -14.45 -30.86
C ALA A 1099 0.77 -13.15 -31.01
N GLN A 1100 2.08 -13.27 -31.14
CA GLN A 1100 3.00 -12.14 -31.29
C GLN A 1100 2.93 -11.50 -32.68
N SER A 1101 2.55 -12.25 -33.71
CA SER A 1101 2.42 -11.77 -35.10
C SER A 1101 1.20 -10.88 -35.37
N ARG A 1102 0.48 -10.42 -34.33
CA ARG A 1102 -0.66 -9.52 -34.47
C ARG A 1102 -0.22 -8.07 -34.35
N ILE A 1103 -0.54 -7.26 -35.36
CA ILE A 1103 -0.34 -5.81 -35.37
C ILE A 1103 -1.70 -5.09 -35.35
N LEU A 1104 -1.76 -3.89 -34.78
CA LEU A 1104 -2.93 -3.01 -34.88
C LEU A 1104 -2.81 -2.17 -36.15
N GLY A 1105 -3.79 -2.29 -37.06
CA GLY A 1105 -3.89 -1.44 -38.24
C GLY A 1105 -4.28 0.01 -37.88
N GLN A 1106 -4.16 0.93 -38.84
CA GLN A 1106 -4.54 2.35 -38.66
C GLN A 1106 -6.02 2.52 -38.27
N ASP A 1107 -6.87 1.56 -38.63
CA ASP A 1107 -8.31 1.57 -38.32
C ASP A 1107 -8.67 0.99 -36.95
N SER A 1108 -7.68 0.77 -36.08
CA SER A 1108 -7.87 0.15 -34.75
C SER A 1108 -8.32 -1.32 -34.78
N VAL A 1109 -8.31 -1.97 -35.95
CA VAL A 1109 -8.58 -3.41 -36.11
C VAL A 1109 -7.27 -4.20 -36.06
N SER A 1110 -7.23 -5.31 -35.32
CA SER A 1110 -6.04 -6.16 -35.22
C SER A 1110 -5.87 -7.02 -36.48
N LYS A 1111 -4.78 -6.83 -37.23
CA LYS A 1111 -4.37 -7.64 -38.38
C LYS A 1111 -3.33 -8.68 -37.94
N ARG A 1112 -3.51 -9.94 -38.31
CA ARG A 1112 -2.57 -11.04 -38.03
C ARG A 1112 -1.67 -11.25 -39.24
N LEU A 1113 -0.35 -11.26 -39.03
CA LEU A 1113 0.64 -11.34 -40.11
C LEU A 1113 1.09 -12.77 -40.45
N LEU A 1114 0.78 -13.74 -39.59
CA LEU A 1114 1.05 -15.17 -39.82
C LEU A 1114 -0.24 -15.98 -39.80
N THR A 1115 -0.36 -16.95 -40.70
CA THR A 1115 -1.51 -17.86 -40.79
C THR A 1115 -1.37 -19.03 -39.82
N ASP A 1116 -2.48 -19.75 -39.55
CA ASP A 1116 -2.46 -20.92 -38.67
C ASP A 1116 -1.68 -22.13 -39.26
N GLU A 1117 -1.20 -22.02 -40.51
CA GLU A 1117 -0.48 -23.07 -41.24
C GLU A 1117 1.03 -23.08 -40.99
N VAL A 1118 1.59 -22.12 -40.27
CA VAL A 1118 3.03 -22.10 -39.93
C VAL A 1118 3.40 -23.37 -39.14
N VAL A 1119 4.33 -24.19 -39.66
CA VAL A 1119 4.77 -25.43 -39.01
C VAL A 1119 6.26 -25.44 -38.66
N SER A 1120 7.07 -24.58 -39.28
CA SER A 1120 8.52 -24.46 -39.03
C SER A 1120 8.99 -23.01 -38.89
N TRP A 1121 10.19 -22.79 -38.37
CA TRP A 1121 10.84 -21.46 -38.37
C TRP A 1121 11.11 -20.94 -39.80
N VAL A 1122 11.25 -21.85 -40.78
CA VAL A 1122 11.37 -21.50 -42.20
C VAL A 1122 10.06 -20.90 -42.72
N ASP A 1123 8.91 -21.46 -42.34
CA ASP A 1123 7.59 -20.92 -42.72
C ASP A 1123 7.33 -19.56 -42.10
N VAL A 1124 7.77 -19.33 -40.85
CA VAL A 1124 7.68 -18.02 -40.20
C VAL A 1124 8.43 -16.98 -41.02
N LYS A 1125 9.67 -17.29 -41.41
CA LYS A 1125 10.51 -16.40 -42.20
C LYS A 1125 9.92 -16.16 -43.59
N ALA A 1126 9.41 -17.19 -44.25
CA ALA A 1126 8.77 -17.08 -45.56
C ALA A 1126 7.52 -16.21 -45.52
N GLN A 1127 6.61 -16.46 -44.56
CA GLN A 1127 5.38 -15.66 -44.42
C GLN A 1127 5.67 -14.20 -44.04
N LEU A 1128 6.62 -13.93 -43.14
CA LEU A 1128 7.04 -12.56 -42.84
C LEU A 1128 7.70 -11.86 -44.04
N SER A 1129 8.42 -12.62 -44.87
CA SER A 1129 9.01 -12.10 -46.11
C SER A 1129 7.95 -11.72 -47.14
N GLY A 1130 6.80 -12.40 -47.15
CA GLY A 1130 5.63 -12.09 -47.98
C GLY A 1130 4.78 -10.90 -47.49
N GLN A 1131 4.95 -10.45 -46.24
CA GLN A 1131 4.19 -9.29 -45.72
C GLN A 1131 4.75 -7.95 -46.18
N SER A 1132 3.94 -6.88 -46.13
CA SER A 1132 4.39 -5.53 -46.51
C SER A 1132 5.55 -5.05 -45.62
N ALA A 1133 6.46 -4.23 -46.16
CA ALA A 1133 7.58 -3.70 -45.38
C ALA A 1133 7.11 -2.86 -44.18
N GLN A 1134 5.96 -2.20 -44.31
CA GLN A 1134 5.33 -1.42 -43.25
C GLN A 1134 4.79 -2.31 -42.12
N ASP A 1135 4.16 -3.43 -42.46
CA ASP A 1135 3.63 -4.39 -41.48
C ASP A 1135 4.75 -5.07 -40.69
N VAL A 1136 5.81 -5.51 -41.39
CA VAL A 1136 7.00 -6.13 -40.77
C VAL A 1136 7.73 -5.14 -39.86
N LYS A 1137 7.88 -3.87 -40.27
CA LYS A 1137 8.48 -2.82 -39.43
C LYS A 1137 7.61 -2.51 -38.21
N SER A 1138 6.29 -2.49 -38.37
CA SER A 1138 5.35 -2.27 -37.28
C SER A 1138 5.41 -3.40 -36.24
N LEU A 1139 5.51 -4.65 -36.71
CA LEU A 1139 5.73 -5.82 -35.87
C LEU A 1139 7.10 -5.77 -35.17
N CYS A 1140 8.17 -5.41 -35.90
CA CYS A 1140 9.50 -5.28 -35.32
C CYS A 1140 9.56 -4.19 -34.24
N ALA A 1141 8.90 -3.05 -34.46
CA ALA A 1141 8.80 -1.99 -33.46
C ALA A 1141 7.92 -2.35 -32.25
N GLN A 1142 7.02 -3.33 -32.42
CA GLN A 1142 6.20 -3.87 -31.34
C GLN A 1142 6.97 -4.86 -30.46
N ILE A 1143 7.85 -5.67 -31.06
CA ILE A 1143 8.61 -6.71 -30.36
C ILE A 1143 9.97 -6.18 -29.86
N CYS A 1144 10.61 -5.27 -30.59
CA CYS A 1144 11.95 -4.73 -30.30
C CYS A 1144 11.90 -3.24 -29.95
N GLU A 1145 12.73 -2.78 -29.00
CA GLU A 1145 12.81 -1.35 -28.60
C GLU A 1145 13.29 -0.42 -29.74
N HIS A 1146 13.98 -0.96 -30.77
CA HIS A 1146 14.47 -0.21 -31.93
C HIS A 1146 14.33 -1.05 -33.21
N ALA A 1147 13.47 -0.63 -34.14
CA ALA A 1147 13.28 -1.29 -35.44
C ALA A 1147 14.38 -0.86 -36.45
N PRO A 1148 15.09 -1.81 -37.09
CA PRO A 1148 15.98 -1.54 -38.21
C PRO A 1148 15.29 -0.83 -39.39
N ARG A 1149 16.07 -0.18 -40.26
CA ARG A 1149 15.55 0.46 -41.48
C ARG A 1149 15.21 -0.56 -42.57
N ASN A 1150 15.94 -1.67 -42.63
CA ASN A 1150 15.78 -2.71 -43.64
C ASN A 1150 14.77 -3.78 -43.20
N LYS A 1151 13.92 -4.25 -44.12
CA LYS A 1151 12.93 -5.31 -43.90
C LYS A 1151 13.61 -6.63 -43.50
N GLY A 1152 14.73 -6.99 -44.15
CA GLY A 1152 15.46 -8.22 -43.84
C GLY A 1152 15.99 -8.26 -42.40
N ASP A 1153 16.55 -7.15 -41.93
CA ASP A 1153 17.05 -7.01 -40.55
C ASP A 1153 15.91 -7.04 -39.53
N CYS A 1154 14.75 -6.45 -39.88
CA CYS A 1154 13.54 -6.53 -39.06
C CYS A 1154 13.08 -7.99 -38.90
N ILE A 1155 13.04 -8.76 -39.99
CA ILE A 1155 12.66 -10.18 -39.95
C ILE A 1155 13.65 -10.96 -39.10
N THR A 1156 14.95 -10.74 -39.26
CA THR A 1156 16.00 -11.42 -38.48
C THR A 1156 15.87 -11.14 -36.99
N LYS A 1157 15.65 -9.88 -36.59
CA LYS A 1157 15.41 -9.53 -35.18
C LYS A 1157 14.10 -10.08 -34.63
N ILE A 1158 13.03 -10.09 -35.43
CA ILE A 1158 11.76 -10.72 -35.04
C ILE A 1158 11.99 -12.22 -34.80
N MET A 1159 12.71 -12.88 -35.70
CA MET A 1159 13.06 -14.30 -35.58
C MET A 1159 13.89 -14.58 -34.33
N GLU A 1160 14.96 -13.82 -34.08
CA GLU A 1160 15.79 -13.95 -32.86
C GLU A 1160 14.96 -13.78 -31.58
N GLN A 1161 14.06 -12.78 -31.54
CA GLN A 1161 13.22 -12.56 -30.36
C GLN A 1161 12.17 -13.65 -30.18
N LEU A 1162 11.61 -14.20 -31.26
CA LEU A 1162 10.65 -15.30 -31.18
C LEU A 1162 11.32 -16.62 -30.84
N GLN A 1163 12.54 -16.88 -31.33
CA GLN A 1163 13.34 -18.07 -31.01
C GLN A 1163 13.88 -18.04 -29.58
N ASN A 1164 14.24 -16.87 -29.04
CA ASN A 1164 14.60 -16.72 -27.62
C ASN A 1164 13.41 -16.94 -26.66
N LEU A 1165 12.18 -17.04 -27.17
CA LEU A 1165 10.98 -17.36 -26.40
C LEU A 1165 10.55 -18.84 -26.51
N ASP A 1166 11.16 -19.58 -27.43
CA ASP A 1166 11.12 -21.05 -27.52
C ASP A 1166 11.98 -21.65 -26.41
#